data_AF-A0A1G0MVP4-F1
#
_entry.id   AF-A0A1G0MVP4-F1
#
_cell.length_a   1.000
_cell.length_b   1.000
_cell.length_c   1.000
_cell.angle_alpha   90.00
_cell.angle_beta   90.00
_cell.angle_gamma   90.00
#
_symmetry.space_group_name_H-M   'P 1'
#
loop_
_entity.id
_entity.type
_entity.pdbx_description
1 polymer ?
#
loop_
_entity_poly.entity_id
_entity_poly.type
_entity_poly.pdbx_seq_one_letter_code
_entity_poly.pdbx_strand_id
1 'polypeptide(L)'
;MPNSPIEHNPLLFGHDERPAVIAVEPVGHFIRLFFRTNGRVHFHDEPFQPFILVNDPGMVSGCRVPCAVRELTGDDFFRFQLLFDSWNECLTARDFLAVKTGKSYSSTDAPYLFLPDLSHQYMLASGTTLFKGFEFSELRCLALDIETGCAEGYGFSNPEREEDRIISIALKDSHGEEIVLRGDQLTEPDMLRALNEVIQRCDPDVVTGHNIFRFDLDYIGRRAQRHGIRLTWGRNGSQPHVTPHARWNLAEKALEYPRWDIYGRHIIDTYFLVQHYDVAGRNLESHGLKAVARHFGIAADDRTYLAGAAISTVFQHDPEQLYRYNLDDVRETLALFRLLGYPWFLQSRMFPYSFQNCVIRGNATRINALFLREYLHRGHAIPLRTSASVPFEGGYTESSIQGVVAPVVHCDVASLYPSLMLTYNLAPAKESLGLFLPMLAELRRFRLRAKQAAREATAEAERHYYDSLQQVFKVLINSFYGYLGAAQHNFSDPAVAAEVTRLGRVTIRNMIDLLLAEGARPVEIDTDGIYFRPPEGCATAEAERELVQRVSEQFPEGIAVELDGRYQSMFAYKTKNYALQEYDGRIIIKGSGLRSRGVEPYLREFMRDVIELLLAGKAGMVERLYQQYVSRLRTRGVDVAWVARSETLNESTESYQAKLRSGKRNRSAAFEIAVASGKLHHSGDRVSYYVSGSGKDATAYEACRPLSAYDPAHPDINVMYYVEKLRHVQKRFEPFLPQEPTLFDL
;
A
#
# COMPACT_ATOMS: atom_id res chain seq x y z
N MET A 1 17.02 -17.09 -11.22
CA MET A 1 16.78 -18.49 -11.64
C MET A 1 15.40 -18.65 -12.26
N PRO A 2 15.27 -18.77 -13.59
CA PRO A 2 13.98 -18.75 -14.29
C PRO A 2 13.14 -20.06 -14.25
N ASN A 3 13.60 -21.12 -13.58
CA ASN A 3 12.91 -22.43 -13.54
C ASN A 3 12.76 -22.97 -12.11
N SER A 4 12.09 -22.22 -11.23
CA SER A 4 11.67 -22.79 -9.94
C SER A 4 10.55 -23.80 -10.18
N PRO A 5 10.61 -25.03 -9.62
CA PRO A 5 9.53 -26.01 -9.69
C PRO A 5 8.17 -25.47 -9.20
N ILE A 6 8.20 -24.40 -8.40
CA ILE A 6 7.03 -23.70 -7.88
C ILE A 6 6.18 -23.08 -9.00
N GLU A 7 6.80 -22.57 -10.06
CA GLU A 7 6.11 -21.85 -11.15
C GLU A 7 5.30 -22.78 -12.08
N HIS A 8 5.45 -24.10 -11.93
CA HIS A 8 4.71 -25.12 -12.68
C HIS A 8 3.37 -25.50 -12.03
N ASN A 9 2.98 -24.84 -10.93
CA ASN A 9 1.67 -25.07 -10.34
C ASN A 9 0.59 -24.26 -11.11
N PRO A 10 -0.28 -24.91 -11.89
CA PRO A 10 -1.23 -24.19 -12.75
C PRO A 10 -2.30 -23.43 -11.96
N LEU A 11 -2.65 -23.87 -10.74
CA LEU A 11 -3.62 -23.17 -9.89
C LEU A 11 -3.08 -21.79 -9.47
N LEU A 12 -1.78 -21.70 -9.18
CA LEU A 12 -1.15 -20.45 -8.74
C LEU A 12 -0.60 -19.62 -9.89
N PHE A 13 0.03 -20.23 -10.89
CA PHE A 13 0.74 -19.53 -11.96
C PHE A 13 0.00 -19.53 -13.30
N GLY A 14 -1.14 -20.20 -13.40
CA GLY A 14 -1.94 -20.30 -14.62
C GLY A 14 -1.45 -21.42 -15.55
N HIS A 15 -2.38 -21.92 -16.37
CA HIS A 15 -2.17 -23.08 -17.27
C HIS A 15 -1.33 -22.78 -18.50
N ASP A 16 -1.14 -21.51 -18.85
CA ASP A 16 -0.27 -21.14 -19.97
C ASP A 16 1.19 -21.02 -19.52
N GLU A 17 2.02 -21.96 -19.92
CA GLU A 17 3.43 -22.05 -19.52
C GLU A 17 4.38 -21.20 -20.39
N ARG A 18 3.87 -20.47 -21.38
CA ARG A 18 4.73 -19.68 -22.28
C ARG A 18 5.58 -18.66 -21.50
N PRO A 19 6.92 -18.73 -21.60
CA PRO A 19 7.78 -17.80 -20.92
C PRO A 19 7.81 -16.46 -21.66
N ALA A 20 8.46 -15.48 -21.05
CA ALA A 20 8.84 -14.22 -21.69
C ALA A 20 7.71 -13.29 -22.14
N VAL A 21 6.45 -13.57 -21.78
CA VAL A 21 5.33 -12.63 -22.00
C VAL A 21 5.53 -11.42 -21.09
N ILE A 22 5.71 -10.25 -21.68
CA ILE A 22 5.97 -9.00 -20.95
C ILE A 22 4.78 -8.05 -20.93
N ALA A 23 3.84 -8.17 -21.88
CA ALA A 23 2.60 -7.41 -21.89
C ALA A 23 1.52 -8.14 -22.70
N VAL A 24 0.26 -7.86 -22.39
CA VAL A 24 -0.94 -8.41 -23.05
C VAL A 24 -1.86 -7.24 -23.33
N GLU A 25 -2.19 -7.01 -24.59
CA GLU A 25 -2.90 -5.81 -25.04
C GLU A 25 -3.99 -6.14 -26.07
N PRO A 26 -5.12 -5.44 -26.07
CA PRO A 26 -6.14 -5.62 -27.11
C PRO A 26 -5.69 -5.04 -28.46
N VAL A 27 -6.05 -5.71 -29.57
CA VAL A 27 -5.85 -5.20 -30.94
C VAL A 27 -6.98 -5.66 -31.87
N GLY A 28 -7.97 -4.78 -32.09
CA GLY A 28 -9.14 -5.13 -32.90
C GLY A 28 -9.91 -6.31 -32.31
N HIS A 29 -9.94 -7.44 -33.03
CA HIS A 29 -10.57 -8.71 -32.62
C HIS A 29 -9.60 -9.71 -31.97
N PHE A 30 -8.35 -9.28 -31.75
CA PHE A 30 -7.26 -10.11 -31.23
C PHE A 30 -6.74 -9.55 -29.92
N ILE A 31 -5.95 -10.37 -29.24
CA ILE A 31 -5.08 -9.99 -28.13
C ILE A 31 -3.65 -10.15 -28.58
N ARG A 32 -2.87 -9.08 -28.45
CA ARG A 32 -1.45 -9.04 -28.71
C ARG A 32 -0.67 -9.40 -27.45
N LEU A 33 0.07 -10.49 -27.51
CA LEU A 33 1.08 -10.84 -26.52
C LEU A 33 2.42 -10.27 -26.98
N PHE A 34 3.07 -9.48 -26.13
CA PHE A 34 4.43 -9.02 -26.34
C PHE A 34 5.40 -9.94 -25.62
N PHE A 35 6.47 -10.32 -26.31
CA PHE A 35 7.54 -11.15 -25.80
C PHE A 35 8.86 -10.41 -25.87
N ARG A 36 9.75 -10.61 -24.89
CA ARG A 36 11.14 -10.15 -24.99
C ARG A 36 12.10 -11.33 -24.94
N THR A 37 12.91 -11.47 -25.97
CA THR A 37 13.94 -12.51 -26.09
C THR A 37 15.21 -11.88 -26.64
N ASN A 38 16.37 -12.17 -26.04
CA ASN A 38 17.66 -11.60 -26.46
C ASN A 38 17.64 -10.07 -26.58
N GLY A 39 16.95 -9.40 -25.66
CA GLY A 39 16.83 -7.94 -25.64
C GLY A 39 15.92 -7.33 -26.71
N ARG A 40 15.27 -8.11 -27.57
CA ARG A 40 14.33 -7.61 -28.60
C ARG A 40 12.90 -7.98 -28.27
N VAL A 41 11.98 -7.06 -28.56
CA VAL A 41 10.54 -7.29 -28.44
C VAL A 41 9.99 -7.81 -29.76
N HIS A 42 9.20 -8.86 -29.67
CA HIS A 42 8.34 -9.34 -30.75
C HIS A 42 6.93 -9.54 -30.20
N PHE A 43 5.96 -9.78 -31.07
CA PHE A 43 4.58 -9.98 -30.65
C PHE A 43 3.90 -11.11 -31.42
N HIS A 44 2.85 -11.65 -30.81
CA HIS A 44 1.94 -12.62 -31.41
C HIS A 44 0.50 -12.19 -31.13
N ASP A 45 -0.36 -12.25 -32.14
CA ASP A 45 -1.78 -11.88 -32.03
C ASP A 45 -2.63 -13.14 -32.01
N GLU A 46 -3.54 -13.22 -31.04
CA GLU A 46 -4.44 -14.35 -30.86
C GLU A 46 -5.90 -13.92 -30.90
N PRO A 47 -6.77 -14.65 -31.63
CA PRO A 47 -8.18 -14.33 -31.64
C PRO A 47 -8.75 -14.50 -30.23
N PHE A 48 -9.58 -13.56 -29.81
CA PHE A 48 -10.22 -13.64 -28.50
C PHE A 48 -11.62 -13.04 -28.57
N GLN A 49 -12.59 -13.79 -28.04
CA GLN A 49 -13.97 -13.30 -27.89
C GLN A 49 -14.14 -12.74 -26.48
N PRO A 50 -14.33 -11.42 -26.32
CA PRO A 50 -14.68 -10.86 -25.04
C PRO A 50 -16.02 -11.41 -24.55
N PHE A 51 -16.23 -11.40 -23.24
CA PHE A 51 -17.40 -12.05 -22.67
C PHE A 51 -18.04 -11.32 -21.50
N ILE A 52 -19.32 -11.63 -21.29
CA ILE A 52 -20.11 -11.31 -20.10
C ILE A 52 -20.69 -12.61 -19.55
N LEU A 53 -20.58 -12.80 -18.24
CA LEU A 53 -21.21 -13.93 -17.56
C LEU A 53 -22.60 -13.51 -17.06
N VAL A 54 -23.62 -14.34 -17.28
CA VAL A 54 -25.02 -14.08 -16.90
C VAL A 54 -25.65 -15.33 -16.29
N ASN A 55 -26.72 -15.15 -15.52
CA ASN A 55 -27.50 -16.27 -15.00
C ASN A 55 -28.56 -16.79 -16.00
N ASP A 56 -29.01 -15.94 -16.91
CA ASP A 56 -30.00 -16.26 -17.95
C ASP A 56 -29.58 -15.63 -19.29
N PRO A 57 -29.43 -16.42 -20.38
CA PRO A 57 -29.07 -15.87 -21.69
C PRO A 57 -30.16 -14.97 -22.29
N GLY A 58 -31.43 -15.10 -21.87
CA GLY A 58 -32.53 -14.20 -22.26
C GLY A 58 -32.33 -12.75 -21.78
N MET A 59 -31.37 -12.50 -20.89
CA MET A 59 -31.02 -11.15 -20.45
C MET A 59 -30.60 -10.23 -21.59
N VAL A 60 -29.99 -10.75 -22.65
CA VAL A 60 -29.62 -9.96 -23.84
C VAL A 60 -30.71 -9.92 -24.92
N SER A 61 -31.89 -10.50 -24.69
CA SER A 61 -33.04 -10.31 -25.59
C SER A 61 -33.38 -8.81 -25.71
N GLY A 62 -33.42 -8.33 -26.95
CA GLY A 62 -33.60 -6.91 -27.29
C GLY A 62 -32.29 -6.12 -27.42
N CYS A 63 -31.14 -6.71 -27.09
CA CYS A 63 -29.83 -6.14 -27.40
C CYS A 63 -29.60 -6.26 -28.92
N ARG A 64 -29.18 -5.17 -29.56
CA ARG A 64 -28.95 -5.13 -31.02
C ARG A 64 -27.66 -5.79 -31.46
N VAL A 65 -26.87 -6.27 -30.50
CA VAL A 65 -25.52 -6.78 -30.71
C VAL A 65 -25.57 -8.31 -30.74
N PRO A 66 -25.05 -8.98 -31.77
CA PRO A 66 -25.01 -10.43 -31.80
C PRO A 66 -24.06 -10.95 -30.72
N CYS A 67 -24.37 -12.10 -30.16
CA CYS A 67 -23.46 -12.84 -29.28
C CYS A 67 -23.71 -14.34 -29.40
N ALA A 68 -22.66 -15.13 -29.23
CA ALA A 68 -22.79 -16.56 -29.01
C ALA A 68 -23.00 -16.83 -27.52
N VAL A 69 -23.76 -17.88 -27.21
CA VAL A 69 -24.01 -18.29 -25.82
C VAL A 69 -23.32 -19.62 -25.58
N ARG A 70 -22.48 -19.68 -24.55
CA ARG A 70 -21.88 -20.90 -24.03
C ARG A 70 -22.42 -21.18 -22.63
N GLU A 71 -23.05 -22.32 -22.44
CA GLU A 71 -23.45 -22.80 -21.12
C GLU A 71 -22.24 -23.38 -20.38
N LEU A 72 -22.11 -23.04 -19.11
CA LEU A 72 -21.08 -23.52 -18.20
C LEU A 72 -21.62 -24.70 -17.39
N THR A 73 -20.72 -25.60 -16.99
CA THR A 73 -21.05 -26.75 -16.14
C THR A 73 -21.34 -26.32 -14.70
N GLY A 74 -22.12 -27.11 -13.96
CA GLY A 74 -22.50 -26.80 -12.57
C GLY A 74 -23.76 -25.94 -12.44
N ASP A 75 -24.20 -25.75 -11.19
CA ASP A 75 -25.47 -25.09 -10.85
C ASP A 75 -25.27 -23.75 -10.12
N ASP A 76 -24.05 -23.20 -10.14
CA ASP A 76 -23.75 -21.87 -9.62
C ASP A 76 -24.45 -20.76 -10.44
N PHE A 77 -24.52 -19.56 -9.86
CA PHE A 77 -25.40 -18.48 -10.35
C PHE A 77 -25.12 -18.03 -11.78
N PHE A 78 -23.86 -17.71 -12.14
CA PHE A 78 -23.47 -17.29 -13.48
C PHE A 78 -23.20 -18.51 -14.35
N ARG A 79 -24.26 -19.04 -14.95
CA ARG A 79 -24.26 -20.29 -15.71
C ARG A 79 -23.99 -20.11 -17.21
N PHE A 80 -24.13 -18.91 -17.75
CA PHE A 80 -23.96 -18.68 -19.18
C PHE A 80 -22.90 -17.62 -19.45
N GLN A 81 -22.13 -17.85 -20.51
CA GLN A 81 -21.15 -16.91 -21.03
C GLN A 81 -21.60 -16.41 -22.39
N LEU A 82 -21.83 -15.11 -22.47
CA LEU A 82 -22.12 -14.40 -23.70
C LEU A 82 -20.79 -13.99 -24.33
N LEU A 83 -20.54 -14.44 -25.55
CA LEU A 83 -19.30 -14.25 -26.31
C LEU A 83 -19.57 -13.27 -27.45
N PHE A 84 -18.71 -12.25 -27.58
CA PHE A 84 -18.85 -11.18 -28.56
C PHE A 84 -17.68 -11.20 -29.54
N ASP A 85 -17.88 -10.66 -30.75
CA ASP A 85 -16.81 -10.64 -31.76
C ASP A 85 -15.84 -9.50 -31.52
N SER A 86 -16.25 -8.43 -30.82
CA SER A 86 -15.37 -7.31 -30.48
C SER A 86 -15.61 -6.75 -29.08
N TRP A 87 -14.61 -6.00 -28.58
CA TRP A 87 -14.74 -5.32 -27.29
C TRP A 87 -15.86 -4.29 -27.27
N ASN A 88 -16.03 -3.55 -28.37
CA ASN A 88 -17.06 -2.52 -28.47
C ASN A 88 -18.47 -3.11 -28.38
N GLU A 89 -18.68 -4.28 -29.00
CA GLU A 89 -19.93 -5.03 -28.89
C GLU A 89 -20.19 -5.51 -27.47
N CYS A 90 -19.17 -6.06 -26.80
CA CYS A 90 -19.24 -6.45 -25.41
C CYS A 90 -19.57 -5.26 -24.48
N LEU A 91 -18.97 -4.08 -24.72
CA LEU A 91 -19.26 -2.86 -23.97
C LEU A 91 -20.71 -2.37 -24.19
N THR A 92 -21.19 -2.46 -25.44
CA THR A 92 -22.57 -2.12 -25.78
C THR A 92 -23.57 -3.03 -25.07
N ALA A 93 -23.28 -4.34 -25.03
CA ALA A 93 -24.09 -5.31 -24.30
C ALA A 93 -24.07 -5.06 -22.78
N ARG A 94 -22.91 -4.72 -22.20
CA ARG A 94 -22.81 -4.29 -20.80
C ARG A 94 -23.72 -3.10 -20.50
N ASP A 95 -23.68 -2.05 -21.33
CA ASP A 95 -24.52 -0.86 -21.11
C ASP A 95 -26.00 -1.18 -21.20
N PHE A 96 -26.38 -2.01 -22.18
CA PHE A 96 -27.73 -2.51 -22.30
C PHE A 96 -28.16 -3.28 -21.04
N LEU A 97 -27.34 -4.19 -20.53
CA LEU A 97 -27.62 -4.94 -19.30
C LEU A 97 -27.73 -4.01 -18.08
N ALA A 98 -26.87 -2.98 -17.99
CA ALA A 98 -26.92 -2.01 -16.90
C ALA A 98 -28.24 -1.23 -16.89
N VAL A 99 -28.72 -0.79 -18.06
CA VAL A 99 -30.01 -0.12 -18.21
C VAL A 99 -31.16 -1.07 -17.93
N LYS A 100 -31.16 -2.27 -18.51
CA LYS A 100 -32.25 -3.26 -18.39
C LYS A 100 -32.44 -3.74 -16.95
N THR A 101 -31.35 -3.87 -16.20
CA THR A 101 -31.38 -4.39 -14.81
C THR A 101 -31.44 -3.27 -13.75
N GLY A 102 -31.12 -2.03 -14.13
CA GLY A 102 -30.92 -0.92 -13.19
C GLY A 102 -29.69 -1.10 -12.29
N LYS A 103 -28.78 -2.02 -12.62
CA LYS A 103 -27.58 -2.36 -11.82
C LYS A 103 -26.32 -2.11 -12.63
N SER A 104 -25.36 -1.40 -12.05
CA SER A 104 -24.01 -1.29 -12.61
C SER A 104 -23.27 -2.63 -12.52
N TYR A 105 -22.28 -2.87 -13.37
CA TYR A 105 -21.40 -4.05 -13.29
C TYR A 105 -20.58 -4.12 -11.98
N SER A 106 -20.45 -2.99 -11.29
CA SER A 106 -19.80 -2.89 -9.98
C SER A 106 -20.73 -3.28 -8.82
N SER A 107 -22.04 -3.40 -9.05
CA SER A 107 -22.99 -3.84 -8.02
C SER A 107 -22.72 -5.30 -7.66
N THR A 108 -22.84 -5.64 -6.37
CA THR A 108 -22.62 -7.00 -5.87
C THR A 108 -23.79 -7.93 -6.18
N ASP A 109 -24.98 -7.38 -6.36
CA ASP A 109 -26.22 -8.08 -6.70
C ASP A 109 -26.56 -8.01 -8.19
N ALA A 110 -25.63 -7.58 -9.05
CA ALA A 110 -25.86 -7.54 -10.49
C ALA A 110 -26.08 -8.96 -11.02
N PRO A 111 -27.14 -9.21 -11.82
CA PRO A 111 -27.41 -10.52 -12.42
C PRO A 111 -26.45 -10.87 -13.58
N TYR A 112 -25.41 -10.06 -13.78
CA TYR A 112 -24.35 -10.26 -14.75
C TYR A 112 -22.99 -9.88 -14.14
N LEU A 113 -21.94 -10.58 -14.55
CA LEU A 113 -20.56 -10.31 -14.15
C LEU A 113 -19.77 -9.84 -15.38
N PHE A 114 -19.37 -8.57 -15.36
CA PHE A 114 -18.53 -7.96 -16.37
C PHE A 114 -17.18 -7.53 -15.79
N LEU A 115 -16.12 -7.85 -16.52
CA LEU A 115 -14.74 -7.52 -16.17
C LEU A 115 -14.27 -6.41 -17.14
N PRO A 116 -14.07 -5.16 -16.67
CA PRO A 116 -13.91 -3.98 -17.53
C PRO A 116 -12.52 -3.82 -18.16
N ASP A 117 -11.73 -4.88 -18.19
CA ASP A 117 -10.36 -4.90 -18.71
C ASP A 117 -10.23 -6.14 -19.60
N LEU A 118 -10.07 -5.92 -20.90
CA LEU A 118 -10.04 -6.98 -21.89
C LEU A 118 -8.77 -7.85 -21.76
N SER A 119 -7.62 -7.25 -21.43
CA SER A 119 -6.40 -8.00 -21.16
C SER A 119 -6.58 -8.91 -19.94
N HIS A 120 -7.24 -8.43 -18.90
CA HIS A 120 -7.60 -9.26 -17.73
C HIS A 120 -8.57 -10.40 -18.10
N GLN A 121 -9.58 -10.16 -18.95
CA GLN A 121 -10.46 -11.24 -19.43
C GLN A 121 -9.68 -12.34 -20.16
N TYR A 122 -8.76 -11.94 -21.06
CA TYR A 122 -7.91 -12.88 -21.78
C TYR A 122 -7.00 -13.66 -20.82
N MET A 123 -6.32 -12.99 -19.88
CA MET A 123 -5.42 -13.64 -18.92
C MET A 123 -6.15 -14.63 -18.00
N LEU A 124 -7.40 -14.32 -17.62
CA LEU A 124 -8.26 -15.26 -16.88
C LEU A 124 -8.65 -16.48 -17.72
N ALA A 125 -9.08 -16.27 -18.97
CA ALA A 125 -9.59 -17.35 -19.81
C ALA A 125 -8.48 -18.27 -20.37
N SER A 126 -7.35 -17.69 -20.77
CA SER A 126 -6.19 -18.42 -21.32
C SER A 126 -5.29 -19.01 -20.23
N GLY A 127 -5.31 -18.45 -19.03
CA GLY A 127 -4.34 -18.76 -17.98
C GLY A 127 -2.98 -18.07 -18.15
N THR A 128 -2.86 -17.15 -19.12
CA THR A 128 -1.63 -16.35 -19.34
C THR A 128 -1.30 -15.48 -18.13
N THR A 129 -0.04 -15.50 -17.71
CA THR A 129 0.53 -14.55 -16.75
C THR A 129 1.84 -13.98 -17.29
N LEU A 130 2.39 -12.96 -16.63
CA LEU A 130 3.54 -12.23 -17.15
C LEU A 130 4.86 -12.71 -16.54
N PHE A 131 5.95 -12.54 -17.28
CA PHE A 131 7.33 -12.68 -16.81
C PHE A 131 7.74 -14.06 -16.28
N LYS A 132 7.01 -15.12 -16.66
CA LYS A 132 7.50 -16.49 -16.48
C LYS A 132 8.86 -16.64 -17.17
N GLY A 133 9.82 -17.23 -16.46
CA GLY A 133 11.17 -17.42 -16.96
C GLY A 133 12.03 -16.15 -17.12
N PHE A 134 11.62 -15.01 -16.55
CA PHE A 134 12.46 -13.80 -16.48
C PHE A 134 13.17 -13.71 -15.13
N GLU A 135 14.28 -13.00 -15.06
CA GLU A 135 14.78 -12.38 -13.84
C GLU A 135 14.32 -10.93 -13.76
N PHE A 136 14.20 -10.39 -12.54
CA PHE A 136 13.78 -9.01 -12.39
C PHE A 136 14.77 -8.02 -13.02
N SER A 137 16.07 -8.33 -12.95
CA SER A 137 17.14 -7.56 -13.58
C SER A 137 17.04 -7.53 -15.11
N GLU A 138 16.36 -8.50 -15.74
CA GLU A 138 16.17 -8.54 -17.19
C GLU A 138 15.08 -7.60 -17.69
N LEU A 139 14.20 -7.10 -16.79
CA LEU A 139 13.25 -6.07 -17.16
C LEU A 139 13.96 -4.79 -17.57
N ARG A 140 13.61 -4.30 -18.77
CA ARG A 140 14.02 -2.96 -19.19
C ARG A 140 13.16 -1.93 -18.51
N CYS A 141 13.80 -1.08 -17.73
CA CYS A 141 13.12 -0.03 -16.98
C CYS A 141 13.68 1.32 -17.37
N LEU A 142 12.83 2.33 -17.42
CA LEU A 142 13.21 3.72 -17.65
C LEU A 142 12.61 4.56 -16.52
N ALA A 143 13.46 5.06 -15.63
CA ALA A 143 13.09 6.07 -14.65
C ALA A 143 12.97 7.42 -15.36
N LEU A 144 11.93 8.18 -15.02
CA LEU A 144 11.62 9.49 -15.58
C LEU A 144 11.26 10.44 -14.43
N ASP A 145 11.83 11.65 -14.48
CA ASP A 145 11.52 12.77 -13.60
C ASP A 145 11.63 14.09 -14.37
N ILE A 146 10.77 15.07 -14.05
CA ILE A 146 10.80 16.41 -14.66
C ILE A 146 11.02 17.50 -13.62
N GLU A 147 11.68 18.57 -14.04
CA GLU A 147 11.70 19.82 -13.31
C GLU A 147 11.04 20.93 -14.11
N THR A 148 10.30 21.78 -13.40
CA THR A 148 9.42 22.80 -13.99
C THR A 148 9.76 24.17 -13.42
N GLY A 149 9.71 25.19 -14.28
CA GLY A 149 9.69 26.57 -13.83
C GLY A 149 8.43 26.86 -13.00
N CYS A 150 8.52 27.84 -12.13
CA CYS A 150 7.38 28.39 -11.39
C CYS A 150 7.42 29.91 -11.49
N ALA A 151 6.34 30.50 -11.99
CA ALA A 151 6.16 31.94 -12.11
C ALA A 151 6.26 32.64 -10.74
N GLU A 152 6.76 33.88 -10.75
CA GLU A 152 6.91 34.71 -9.58
C GLU A 152 5.56 34.95 -8.88
N GLY A 153 5.57 34.96 -7.54
CA GLY A 153 4.35 35.11 -6.72
C GLY A 153 3.57 33.81 -6.48
N TYR A 154 4.02 32.68 -7.04
CA TYR A 154 3.40 31.37 -6.82
C TYR A 154 4.36 30.38 -6.15
N GLY A 155 3.81 29.53 -5.29
CA GLY A 155 4.60 28.54 -4.54
C GLY A 155 4.60 27.11 -5.11
N PHE A 156 4.02 26.88 -6.29
CA PHE A 156 3.99 25.57 -6.97
C PHE A 156 3.73 25.80 -8.46
N SER A 157 4.26 24.93 -9.33
CA SER A 157 4.09 25.02 -10.79
C SER A 157 2.71 24.56 -11.26
N ASN A 158 2.26 25.04 -12.42
CA ASN A 158 0.99 24.71 -13.05
C ASN A 158 1.17 24.61 -14.56
N PRO A 159 0.91 23.44 -15.17
CA PRO A 159 1.16 23.21 -16.60
C PRO A 159 0.35 24.12 -17.54
N GLU A 160 -0.76 24.71 -17.07
CA GLU A 160 -1.58 25.66 -17.83
C GLU A 160 -0.93 27.04 -17.96
N ARG A 161 -0.03 27.42 -17.04
CA ARG A 161 0.69 28.70 -17.11
C ARG A 161 1.79 28.68 -18.16
N GLU A 162 1.98 29.78 -18.85
CA GLU A 162 2.93 29.85 -19.95
C GLU A 162 4.38 29.73 -19.46
N GLU A 163 4.67 30.46 -18.39
CA GLU A 163 5.96 30.64 -17.75
C GLU A 163 6.45 29.36 -17.05
N ASP A 164 5.51 28.52 -16.61
CA ASP A 164 5.77 27.27 -15.91
C ASP A 164 6.10 26.13 -16.88
N ARG A 165 7.14 26.35 -17.66
CA ARG A 165 7.63 25.39 -18.66
C ARG A 165 8.33 24.23 -17.97
N ILE A 166 8.33 23.07 -18.63
CA ILE A 166 9.31 22.02 -18.32
C ILE A 166 10.69 22.56 -18.70
N ILE A 167 11.62 22.55 -17.74
CA ILE A 167 12.98 23.08 -17.86
C ILE A 167 14.04 21.97 -17.77
N SER A 168 13.68 20.78 -17.29
CA SER A 168 14.53 19.59 -17.34
C SER A 168 13.68 18.33 -17.43
N ILE A 169 14.16 17.33 -18.18
CA ILE A 169 13.63 15.97 -18.18
C ILE A 169 14.82 15.02 -17.98
N ALA A 170 14.91 14.38 -16.83
CA ALA A 170 15.93 13.38 -16.56
C ALA A 170 15.36 11.98 -16.79
N LEU A 171 16.23 11.11 -17.30
CA LEU A 171 15.91 9.74 -17.63
C LEU A 171 17.09 8.86 -17.21
N LYS A 172 16.79 7.71 -16.58
CA LYS A 172 17.79 6.68 -16.30
C LYS A 172 17.26 5.31 -16.69
N ASP A 173 17.97 4.61 -17.56
CA ASP A 173 17.59 3.27 -17.94
C ASP A 173 18.19 2.21 -17.01
N SER A 174 17.66 0.98 -17.10
CA SER A 174 18.14 -0.18 -16.36
C SER A 174 19.53 -0.68 -16.77
N HIS A 175 20.07 -0.22 -17.89
CA HIS A 175 21.40 -0.60 -18.40
C HIS A 175 22.49 0.42 -18.03
N GLY A 176 22.12 1.50 -17.34
CA GLY A 176 23.03 2.50 -16.81
C GLY A 176 23.09 3.79 -17.62
N GLU A 177 22.39 3.89 -18.77
CA GLU A 177 22.31 5.13 -19.55
C GLU A 177 21.57 6.21 -18.74
N GLU A 178 22.17 7.39 -18.66
CA GLU A 178 21.61 8.57 -18.01
C GLU A 178 21.51 9.70 -19.03
N ILE A 179 20.33 10.29 -19.13
CA ILE A 179 20.03 11.32 -20.11
C ILE A 179 19.36 12.48 -19.37
N VAL A 180 19.80 13.70 -19.64
CA VAL A 180 19.07 14.91 -19.23
C VAL A 180 18.78 15.72 -20.48
N LEU A 181 17.50 15.95 -20.76
CA LEU A 181 17.06 16.92 -21.75
C LEU A 181 17.01 18.27 -21.05
N ARG A 182 17.77 19.23 -21.58
CA ARG A 182 18.15 20.45 -20.88
C ARG A 182 17.45 21.68 -21.45
N GLY A 183 16.69 22.39 -20.61
CA GLY A 183 15.93 23.58 -21.01
C GLY A 183 16.77 24.82 -21.31
N ASP A 184 18.04 24.84 -20.89
CA ASP A 184 19.03 25.87 -21.30
C ASP A 184 19.56 25.66 -22.73
N GLN A 185 19.35 24.47 -23.31
CA GLN A 185 19.85 24.09 -24.64
C GLN A 185 18.74 23.80 -25.65
N LEU A 186 17.61 23.28 -25.18
CA LEU A 186 16.48 22.86 -26.01
C LEU A 186 15.25 23.67 -25.66
N THR A 187 14.44 23.96 -26.66
CA THR A 187 13.09 24.45 -26.39
C THR A 187 12.26 23.35 -25.74
N GLU A 188 11.30 23.70 -24.90
CA GLU A 188 10.36 22.72 -24.31
C GLU A 188 9.70 21.79 -25.36
N PRO A 189 9.21 22.28 -26.53
CA PRO A 189 8.78 21.41 -27.62
C PRO A 189 9.84 20.39 -28.09
N ASP A 190 11.10 20.81 -28.20
CA ASP A 190 12.19 19.92 -28.65
C ASP A 190 12.56 18.89 -27.58
N MET A 191 12.51 19.27 -26.29
CA MET A 191 12.64 18.30 -25.19
C MET A 191 11.53 17.25 -25.22
N LEU A 192 10.28 17.65 -25.48
CA LEU A 192 9.15 16.71 -25.57
C LEU A 192 9.29 15.76 -26.79
N ARG A 193 9.80 16.25 -27.92
CA ARG A 193 10.11 15.40 -29.08
C ARG A 193 11.27 14.45 -28.81
N ALA A 194 12.35 14.95 -28.20
CA ALA A 194 13.48 14.13 -27.79
C ALA A 194 13.06 13.07 -26.76
N LEU A 195 12.13 13.37 -25.85
CA LEU A 195 11.56 12.39 -24.93
C LEU A 195 10.86 11.23 -25.67
N ASN A 196 10.08 11.51 -26.72
CA ASN A 196 9.50 10.45 -27.56
C ASN A 196 10.59 9.56 -28.16
N GLU A 197 11.65 10.16 -28.71
CA GLU A 197 12.76 9.43 -29.33
C GLU A 197 13.51 8.55 -28.32
N VAL A 198 13.76 9.07 -27.11
CA VAL A 198 14.42 8.30 -26.04
C VAL A 198 13.55 7.11 -25.62
N ILE A 199 12.26 7.30 -25.36
CA ILE A 199 11.37 6.19 -24.95
C ILE A 199 11.30 5.11 -26.04
N GLN A 200 11.23 5.50 -27.32
CA GLN A 200 11.21 4.56 -28.44
C GLN A 200 12.54 3.82 -28.58
N ARG A 201 13.67 4.52 -28.42
CA ARG A 201 15.02 3.94 -28.50
C ARG A 201 15.30 2.96 -27.37
N CYS A 202 15.03 3.35 -26.12
CA CYS A 202 15.26 2.50 -24.95
C CYS A 202 14.32 1.29 -24.92
N ASP A 203 13.11 1.44 -25.49
CA ASP A 203 12.05 0.44 -25.49
C ASP A 203 11.83 -0.22 -24.11
N PRO A 204 11.50 0.56 -23.07
CA PRO A 204 11.31 0.02 -21.73
C PRO A 204 10.07 -0.88 -21.63
N ASP A 205 10.19 -1.97 -20.87
CA ASP A 205 9.03 -2.76 -20.43
C ASP A 205 8.26 -2.02 -19.34
N VAL A 206 8.98 -1.25 -18.51
CA VAL A 206 8.44 -0.47 -17.40
C VAL A 206 8.94 0.98 -17.46
N VAL A 207 8.03 1.94 -17.42
CA VAL A 207 8.33 3.34 -17.10
C VAL A 207 8.06 3.55 -15.61
N THR A 208 9.01 4.13 -14.89
CA THR A 208 8.91 4.36 -13.44
C THR A 208 9.23 5.80 -13.08
N GLY A 209 8.66 6.28 -11.99
CA GLY A 209 8.87 7.63 -11.47
C GLY A 209 8.46 7.67 -10.00
N HIS A 210 8.53 8.84 -9.34
CA HIS A 210 8.07 9.01 -7.97
C HIS A 210 6.94 10.04 -7.89
N ASN A 211 5.72 9.57 -7.65
CA ASN A 211 4.46 10.34 -7.80
C ASN A 211 4.19 10.71 -9.27
N ILE A 212 4.69 9.87 -10.19
CA ILE A 212 4.72 10.10 -11.64
C ILE A 212 3.34 10.27 -12.26
N PHE A 213 2.32 9.59 -11.73
CA PHE A 213 0.95 9.73 -12.23
C PHE A 213 0.37 11.11 -11.93
N ARG A 214 0.58 11.62 -10.71
CA ARG A 214 -0.07 12.83 -10.21
C ARG A 214 0.70 14.11 -10.54
N PHE A 215 1.90 13.98 -11.11
CA PHE A 215 2.74 15.09 -11.47
C PHE A 215 3.30 14.93 -12.88
N ASP A 216 4.38 14.19 -13.06
CA ASP A 216 5.19 14.17 -14.28
C ASP A 216 4.38 13.87 -15.54
N LEU A 217 3.59 12.78 -15.54
CA LEU A 217 2.81 12.36 -16.70
C LEU A 217 1.69 13.34 -17.03
N ASP A 218 0.97 13.82 -16.02
CA ASP A 218 -0.10 14.81 -16.22
C ASP A 218 0.47 16.14 -16.74
N TYR A 219 1.62 16.56 -16.20
CA TYR A 219 2.31 17.77 -16.62
C TYR A 219 2.81 17.65 -18.06
N ILE A 220 3.54 16.58 -18.39
CA ILE A 220 4.02 16.29 -19.76
C ILE A 220 2.84 16.23 -20.73
N GLY A 221 1.75 15.55 -20.36
CA GLY A 221 0.54 15.43 -21.17
C GLY A 221 -0.05 16.78 -21.57
N ARG A 222 -0.25 17.66 -20.59
CA ARG A 222 -0.81 19.00 -20.81
C ARG A 222 0.14 19.90 -21.59
N ARG A 223 1.45 19.87 -21.31
CA ARG A 223 2.45 20.64 -22.07
C ARG A 223 2.58 20.14 -23.51
N ALA A 224 2.53 18.83 -23.74
CA ALA A 224 2.51 18.27 -25.08
C ALA A 224 1.26 18.70 -25.86
N GLN A 225 0.09 18.69 -25.22
CA GLN A 225 -1.15 19.20 -25.81
C GLN A 225 -1.04 20.69 -26.18
N ARG A 226 -0.51 21.53 -25.28
CA ARG A 226 -0.28 22.96 -25.53
C ARG A 226 0.60 23.21 -26.76
N HIS A 227 1.63 22.38 -26.94
CA HIS A 227 2.58 22.48 -28.05
C HIS A 227 2.16 21.70 -29.31
N GLY A 228 1.00 21.06 -29.32
CA GLY A 228 0.54 20.23 -30.44
C GLY A 228 1.41 19.00 -30.69
N ILE A 229 2.09 18.48 -29.67
CA ILE A 229 2.98 17.33 -29.74
C ILE A 229 2.22 16.07 -29.36
N ARG A 230 2.26 15.08 -30.26
CA ARG A 230 1.70 13.74 -30.01
C ARG A 230 2.72 12.91 -29.23
N LEU A 231 2.34 12.40 -28.06
CA LEU A 231 3.17 11.46 -27.27
C LEU A 231 3.08 10.06 -27.87
N THR A 232 4.13 9.55 -28.51
CA THR A 232 4.11 8.30 -29.30
C THR A 232 4.75 7.14 -28.54
N TRP A 233 4.33 6.94 -27.30
CA TRP A 233 5.01 6.04 -26.34
C TRP A 233 4.57 4.58 -26.42
N GLY A 234 3.37 4.31 -26.96
CA GLY A 234 2.91 2.95 -27.20
C GLY A 234 3.85 2.22 -28.16
N ARG A 235 4.04 0.90 -27.99
CA ARG A 235 4.91 0.11 -28.89
C ARG A 235 4.41 0.06 -30.34
N ASN A 236 3.13 0.37 -30.57
CA ASN A 236 2.52 0.56 -31.88
C ASN A 236 2.47 2.04 -32.32
N GLY A 237 3.14 2.94 -31.61
CA GLY A 237 3.09 4.40 -31.84
C GLY A 237 1.81 5.08 -31.34
N SER A 238 0.93 4.38 -30.60
CA SER A 238 -0.27 5.00 -30.03
C SER A 238 0.08 5.99 -28.92
N GLN A 239 -0.83 6.94 -28.69
CA GLN A 239 -0.76 7.79 -27.51
C GLN A 239 -1.10 6.98 -26.26
N PRO A 240 -0.53 7.33 -25.10
CA PRO A 240 -1.01 6.82 -23.82
C PRO A 240 -2.51 7.08 -23.65
N HIS A 241 -3.21 6.13 -23.06
CA HIS A 241 -4.60 6.32 -22.65
C HIS A 241 -4.63 6.90 -21.23
N VAL A 242 -5.53 7.86 -20.98
CA VAL A 242 -5.65 8.52 -19.68
C VAL A 242 -7.06 8.34 -19.12
N THR A 243 -7.14 7.78 -17.91
CA THR A 243 -8.35 7.76 -17.08
C THR A 243 -8.20 8.82 -15.97
N PRO A 244 -8.87 9.99 -16.06
CA PRO A 244 -8.54 11.16 -15.23
C PRO A 244 -8.76 11.00 -13.72
N HIS A 245 -9.81 10.27 -13.33
CA HIS A 245 -10.23 10.14 -11.92
C HIS A 245 -10.16 8.69 -11.45
N ALA A 246 -9.03 8.03 -11.70
CA ALA A 246 -8.82 6.70 -11.16
C ALA A 246 -8.66 6.79 -9.65
N ARG A 247 -9.21 5.78 -8.95
CA ARG A 247 -9.14 5.70 -7.49
C ARG A 247 -8.41 4.44 -7.07
N TRP A 248 -7.43 4.59 -6.19
CA TRP A 248 -6.74 3.50 -5.53
C TRP A 248 -7.00 3.55 -4.04
N ASN A 249 -7.46 2.43 -3.48
CA ASN A 249 -7.69 2.29 -2.05
C ASN A 249 -6.62 1.38 -1.46
N LEU A 250 -6.00 1.83 -0.37
CA LEU A 250 -4.99 1.11 0.38
C LEU A 250 -5.29 1.21 1.87
N ALA A 251 -5.73 0.11 2.47
CA ALA A 251 -6.27 0.10 3.83
C ALA A 251 -7.34 1.19 4.01
N GLU A 252 -7.21 2.07 5.00
CA GLU A 252 -8.12 3.20 5.22
C GLU A 252 -7.91 4.40 4.27
N LYS A 253 -6.84 4.40 3.45
CA LYS A 253 -6.51 5.52 2.55
C LYS A 253 -7.17 5.33 1.20
N ALA A 254 -7.70 6.42 0.67
CA ALA A 254 -8.10 6.53 -0.72
C ALA A 254 -7.26 7.61 -1.40
N LEU A 255 -6.75 7.32 -2.59
CA LEU A 255 -5.99 8.24 -3.40
C LEU A 255 -6.68 8.36 -4.77
N GLU A 256 -6.94 9.58 -5.20
CA GLU A 256 -7.36 9.87 -6.57
C GLU A 256 -6.14 10.28 -7.41
N TYR A 257 -6.05 9.78 -8.64
CA TYR A 257 -4.96 10.06 -9.56
C TYR A 257 -5.42 9.88 -11.02
N PRO A 258 -4.82 10.63 -11.97
CA PRO A 258 -4.99 10.31 -13.38
C PRO A 258 -4.16 9.06 -13.68
N ARG A 259 -4.85 8.01 -14.11
CA ARG A 259 -4.17 6.78 -14.53
C ARG A 259 -3.77 6.91 -15.99
N TRP A 260 -2.50 6.65 -16.25
CA TRP A 260 -1.94 6.55 -17.59
C TRP A 260 -1.66 5.08 -17.93
N ASP A 261 -2.00 4.66 -19.15
CA ASP A 261 -1.70 3.33 -19.68
C ASP A 261 -0.97 3.50 -21.02
N ILE A 262 0.20 2.86 -21.16
CA ILE A 262 1.03 2.93 -22.38
C ILE A 262 0.97 1.57 -23.07
N TYR A 263 0.45 1.54 -24.30
CA TYR A 263 0.24 0.30 -25.04
C TYR A 263 1.51 -0.55 -25.15
N GLY A 264 1.47 -1.74 -24.55
CA GLY A 264 2.56 -2.73 -24.55
C GLY A 264 3.65 -2.45 -23.52
N ARG A 265 3.45 -1.52 -22.57
CA ARG A 265 4.38 -1.17 -21.49
C ARG A 265 3.62 -1.04 -20.17
N HIS A 266 4.32 -1.09 -19.05
CA HIS A 266 3.73 -0.85 -17.72
C HIS A 266 4.26 0.45 -17.13
N ILE A 267 3.43 1.16 -16.37
CA ILE A 267 3.86 2.27 -15.52
C ILE A 267 3.81 1.83 -14.07
N ILE A 268 4.93 1.93 -13.37
CA ILE A 268 5.02 1.64 -11.94
C ILE A 268 5.44 2.91 -11.21
N ASP A 269 4.52 3.45 -10.41
CA ASP A 269 4.82 4.61 -9.57
C ASP A 269 5.43 4.15 -8.23
N THR A 270 6.68 4.55 -7.97
CA THR A 270 7.35 4.20 -6.72
C THR A 270 6.67 4.79 -5.50
N TYR A 271 5.88 5.88 -5.64
CA TYR A 271 5.07 6.40 -4.55
C TYR A 271 4.04 5.37 -4.06
N PHE A 272 3.42 4.61 -4.98
CA PHE A 272 2.49 3.54 -4.59
C PHE A 272 3.21 2.38 -3.90
N LEU A 273 4.41 2.03 -4.37
CA LEU A 273 5.24 1.00 -3.73
C LEU A 273 5.65 1.40 -2.30
N VAL A 274 6.03 2.65 -2.10
CA VAL A 274 6.35 3.23 -0.79
C VAL A 274 5.14 3.22 0.14
N GLN A 275 3.96 3.60 -0.36
CA GLN A 275 2.72 3.54 0.41
C GLN A 275 2.43 2.10 0.87
N HIS A 276 2.57 1.11 -0.01
CA HIS A 276 2.42 -0.31 0.31
C HIS A 276 3.38 -0.77 1.41
N TYR A 277 4.67 -0.46 1.27
CA TYR A 277 5.70 -0.78 2.27
C TYR A 277 5.35 -0.23 3.65
N ASP A 278 4.87 1.01 3.70
CA ASP A 278 4.68 1.75 4.94
C ASP A 278 3.30 1.49 5.61
N VAL A 279 2.37 0.76 4.97
CA VAL A 279 1.07 0.42 5.57
C VAL A 279 1.24 -0.33 6.90
N ALA A 280 2.09 -1.37 6.90
CA ALA A 280 2.27 -2.24 8.05
C ALA A 280 3.23 -1.65 9.09
N GLY A 281 4.42 -1.20 8.64
CA GLY A 281 5.46 -0.70 9.53
C GLY A 281 5.12 0.66 10.14
N ARG A 282 4.59 1.58 9.33
CA ARG A 282 4.48 3.02 9.63
C ARG A 282 5.82 3.62 10.08
N ASN A 283 6.92 3.20 9.45
CA ASN A 283 8.29 3.54 9.83
C ASN A 283 8.84 4.78 9.09
N LEU A 284 8.20 5.24 8.00
CA LEU A 284 8.67 6.39 7.23
C LEU A 284 8.26 7.75 7.84
N GLU A 285 9.16 8.72 7.83
CA GLU A 285 8.87 10.10 8.27
C GLU A 285 8.05 10.88 7.22
N SER A 286 8.38 10.67 5.95
CA SER A 286 7.75 11.26 4.79
C SER A 286 7.72 10.27 3.64
N HIS A 287 6.77 10.43 2.72
CA HIS A 287 6.65 9.62 1.51
C HIS A 287 7.30 10.28 0.29
N GLY A 288 7.93 11.45 0.43
CA GLY A 288 8.67 12.08 -0.66
C GLY A 288 10.01 11.39 -0.91
N LEU A 289 10.42 11.32 -2.18
CA LEU A 289 11.58 10.57 -2.67
C LEU A 289 12.82 10.72 -1.79
N LYS A 290 13.19 11.96 -1.45
CA LYS A 290 14.40 12.29 -0.70
C LYS A 290 14.44 11.69 0.71
N ALA A 291 13.30 11.72 1.41
CA ALA A 291 13.21 11.12 2.73
C ALA A 291 13.23 9.58 2.65
N VAL A 292 12.59 9.04 1.62
CA VAL A 292 12.53 7.60 1.37
C VAL A 292 13.90 7.05 0.96
N ALA A 293 14.63 7.74 0.07
CA ALA A 293 15.96 7.36 -0.38
C ALA A 293 16.94 7.32 0.80
N ARG A 294 16.90 8.32 1.70
CA ARG A 294 17.68 8.30 2.94
C ARG A 294 17.28 7.16 3.88
N HIS A 295 15.98 6.90 4.04
CA HIS A 295 15.51 5.80 4.90
C HIS A 295 16.05 4.44 4.46
N PHE A 296 16.13 4.20 3.15
CA PHE A 296 16.64 2.96 2.59
C PHE A 296 18.16 2.96 2.32
N GLY A 297 18.87 4.05 2.64
CA GLY A 297 20.31 4.16 2.35
C GLY A 297 20.65 4.20 0.85
N ILE A 298 19.69 4.63 0.02
CA ILE A 298 19.85 4.75 -1.44
C ILE A 298 20.51 6.09 -1.83
N ALA A 299 20.26 7.14 -1.04
CA ALA A 299 20.81 8.47 -1.31
C ALA A 299 22.34 8.44 -1.25
N ALA A 300 22.99 8.96 -2.29
CA ALA A 300 24.45 9.09 -2.34
C ALA A 300 24.95 10.12 -1.31
N ASP A 301 26.19 9.95 -0.84
CA ASP A 301 26.82 10.85 0.14
C ASP A 301 26.95 12.29 -0.39
N ASP A 302 27.18 12.45 -1.69
CA ASP A 302 27.33 13.72 -2.40
C ASP A 302 26.06 14.19 -3.13
N ARG A 303 24.89 13.62 -2.77
CA ARG A 303 23.60 13.93 -3.39
C ARG A 303 23.29 15.43 -3.36
N THR A 304 22.83 15.96 -4.49
CA THR A 304 22.46 17.37 -4.63
C THR A 304 21.07 17.62 -4.04
N TYR A 305 20.92 18.63 -3.17
CA TYR A 305 19.63 19.04 -2.60
C TYR A 305 19.24 20.44 -3.09
N LEU A 306 18.04 20.58 -3.61
CA LEU A 306 17.44 21.86 -3.98
C LEU A 306 16.08 22.02 -3.29
N ALA A 307 15.82 23.22 -2.75
CA ALA A 307 14.49 23.58 -2.30
C ALA A 307 13.63 23.93 -3.51
N GLY A 308 12.35 23.53 -3.51
CA GLY A 308 11.46 23.76 -4.66
C GLY A 308 11.36 25.24 -5.08
N ALA A 309 11.36 26.16 -4.11
CA ALA A 309 11.34 27.61 -4.39
C ALA A 309 12.62 28.13 -5.09
N ALA A 310 13.72 27.40 -5.02
CA ALA A 310 14.99 27.79 -5.63
C ALA A 310 15.14 27.28 -7.08
N ILE A 311 14.30 26.36 -7.55
CA ILE A 311 14.45 25.70 -8.87
C ILE A 311 14.56 26.72 -10.01
N SER A 312 13.61 27.68 -10.09
CA SER A 312 13.62 28.72 -11.14
C SER A 312 14.89 29.58 -11.10
N THR A 313 15.35 29.94 -9.89
CA THR A 313 16.57 30.75 -9.71
C THR A 313 17.83 29.97 -10.08
N VAL A 314 17.93 28.72 -9.65
CA VAL A 314 19.05 27.84 -9.96
C VAL A 314 19.12 27.57 -11.45
N PHE A 315 17.99 27.33 -12.13
CA PHE A 315 17.96 27.18 -13.59
C PHE A 315 18.58 28.38 -14.33
N GLN A 316 18.33 29.61 -13.85
CA GLN A 316 18.84 30.82 -14.49
C GLN A 316 20.33 31.08 -14.23
N HIS A 317 20.85 30.68 -13.07
CA HIS A 317 22.19 31.06 -12.61
C HIS A 317 23.20 29.90 -12.55
N ASP A 318 22.75 28.68 -12.26
CA ASP A 318 23.54 27.45 -12.20
C ASP A 318 22.72 26.24 -12.70
N PRO A 319 22.44 26.16 -14.02
CA PRO A 319 21.65 25.07 -14.58
C PRO A 319 22.33 23.70 -14.38
N GLU A 320 23.66 23.63 -14.28
CA GLU A 320 24.37 22.37 -14.00
C GLU A 320 24.00 21.78 -12.63
N GLN A 321 23.77 22.61 -11.62
CA GLN A 321 23.28 22.13 -10.33
C GLN A 321 21.87 21.53 -10.44
N LEU A 322 20.96 22.17 -11.20
CA LEU A 322 19.61 21.63 -11.43
C LEU A 322 19.67 20.25 -12.11
N TYR A 323 20.52 20.09 -13.12
CA TYR A 323 20.59 18.83 -13.86
C TYR A 323 21.24 17.71 -13.07
N ARG A 324 22.24 18.01 -12.23
CA ARG A 324 22.77 17.02 -11.26
C ARG A 324 21.70 16.60 -10.27
N TYR A 325 20.93 17.55 -9.74
CA TYR A 325 19.81 17.28 -8.86
C TYR A 325 18.75 16.37 -9.52
N ASN A 326 18.36 16.65 -10.76
CA ASN A 326 17.36 15.85 -11.47
C ASN A 326 17.89 14.43 -11.81
N LEU A 327 19.19 14.30 -12.14
CA LEU A 327 19.83 12.99 -12.29
C LEU A 327 19.82 12.17 -11.00
N ASP A 328 20.09 12.79 -9.86
CA ASP A 328 20.01 12.13 -8.56
C ASP A 328 18.60 11.58 -8.30
N ASP A 329 17.55 12.33 -8.69
CA ASP A 329 16.17 11.89 -8.50
C ASP A 329 15.80 10.66 -9.35
N VAL A 330 16.23 10.56 -10.62
CA VAL A 330 16.00 9.34 -11.43
C VAL A 330 16.85 8.15 -10.99
N ARG A 331 18.07 8.40 -10.45
CA ARG A 331 18.90 7.35 -9.84
C ARG A 331 18.23 6.77 -8.60
N GLU A 332 17.81 7.64 -7.68
CA GLU A 332 17.10 7.25 -6.46
C GLU A 332 15.79 6.53 -6.78
N THR A 333 15.04 7.03 -7.76
CA THR A 333 13.78 6.42 -8.23
C THR A 333 14.00 5.02 -8.80
N LEU A 334 14.98 4.83 -9.67
CA LEU A 334 15.25 3.51 -10.26
C LEU A 334 15.69 2.51 -9.19
N ALA A 335 16.57 2.92 -8.27
CA ALA A 335 17.01 2.08 -7.16
C ALA A 335 15.83 1.71 -6.24
N LEU A 336 14.94 2.66 -5.94
CA LEU A 336 13.75 2.43 -5.14
C LEU A 336 12.76 1.47 -5.83
N PHE A 337 12.56 1.61 -7.15
CA PHE A 337 11.79 0.64 -7.94
C PHE A 337 12.42 -0.76 -7.88
N ARG A 338 13.75 -0.86 -7.98
CA ARG A 338 14.46 -2.14 -7.89
C ARG A 338 14.29 -2.80 -6.52
N LEU A 339 14.24 -2.01 -5.45
CA LEU A 339 14.03 -2.50 -4.10
C LEU A 339 12.58 -2.94 -3.85
N LEU A 340 11.61 -2.06 -4.13
CA LEU A 340 10.21 -2.27 -3.72
C LEU A 340 9.33 -2.90 -4.80
N GLY A 341 9.74 -2.88 -6.07
CA GLY A 341 8.97 -3.42 -7.20
C GLY A 341 9.08 -4.93 -7.34
N TYR A 342 10.13 -5.54 -6.78
CA TYR A 342 10.42 -6.96 -6.95
C TYR A 342 9.31 -7.91 -6.44
N PRO A 343 8.74 -7.72 -5.22
CA PRO A 343 7.62 -8.56 -4.77
C PRO A 343 6.39 -8.48 -5.68
N TRP A 344 6.18 -7.35 -6.36
CA TRP A 344 5.05 -7.18 -7.29
C TRP A 344 5.30 -7.85 -8.63
N PHE A 345 6.54 -7.84 -9.09
CA PHE A 345 6.97 -8.58 -10.27
C PHE A 345 6.82 -10.10 -10.09
N LEU A 346 7.13 -10.63 -8.90
CA LEU A 346 6.86 -12.05 -8.60
C LEU A 346 5.36 -12.36 -8.63
N GLN A 347 4.54 -11.43 -8.13
CA GLN A 347 3.09 -11.58 -8.12
C GLN A 347 2.46 -11.50 -9.52
N SER A 348 3.02 -10.76 -10.48
CA SER A 348 2.52 -10.75 -11.87
C SER A 348 2.80 -12.05 -12.65
N ARG A 349 3.66 -12.93 -12.13
CA ARG A 349 3.79 -14.32 -12.62
C ARG A 349 2.67 -15.22 -12.14
N MET A 350 2.04 -14.87 -11.02
CA MET A 350 0.98 -15.66 -10.40
C MET A 350 -0.40 -15.19 -10.84
N PHE A 351 -0.66 -13.89 -10.74
CA PHE A 351 -1.99 -13.34 -10.93
C PHE A 351 -2.23 -12.96 -12.40
N PRO A 352 -3.47 -13.14 -12.90
CA PRO A 352 -3.84 -12.80 -14.27
C PRO A 352 -4.05 -11.29 -14.45
N TYR A 353 -3.05 -10.49 -14.08
CA TYR A 353 -3.07 -9.02 -14.21
C TYR A 353 -1.80 -8.52 -14.88
N SER A 354 -1.91 -7.38 -15.57
CA SER A 354 -0.74 -6.60 -15.96
C SER A 354 0.10 -6.22 -14.74
N PHE A 355 1.40 -5.94 -14.92
CA PHE A 355 2.27 -5.57 -13.81
C PHE A 355 1.75 -4.33 -13.07
N GLN A 356 1.31 -3.33 -13.84
CA GLN A 356 0.70 -2.11 -13.31
C GLN A 356 -0.58 -2.41 -12.51
N ASN A 357 -1.45 -3.31 -12.99
CA ASN A 357 -2.66 -3.70 -12.28
C ASN A 357 -2.36 -4.51 -11.01
N CYS A 358 -1.32 -5.35 -11.01
CA CYS A 358 -0.91 -6.10 -9.83
C CYS A 358 -0.65 -5.19 -8.63
N VAL A 359 0.01 -4.04 -8.83
CA VAL A 359 0.34 -3.09 -7.76
C VAL A 359 -0.90 -2.42 -7.16
N ILE A 360 -1.93 -2.15 -7.96
CA ILE A 360 -3.09 -1.36 -7.50
C ILE A 360 -4.30 -2.21 -7.09
N ARG A 361 -4.24 -3.54 -7.23
CA ARG A 361 -5.32 -4.46 -6.84
C ARG A 361 -5.05 -5.03 -5.45
N GLY A 362 -6.07 -4.98 -4.59
CA GLY A 362 -5.99 -5.54 -3.24
C GLY A 362 -5.84 -7.06 -3.24
N ASN A 363 -5.33 -7.63 -2.14
CA ASN A 363 -5.08 -9.08 -2.02
C ASN A 363 -6.34 -9.92 -2.24
N ALA A 364 -7.49 -9.51 -1.67
CA ALA A 364 -8.75 -10.22 -1.84
C ALA A 364 -9.20 -10.28 -3.32
N THR A 365 -9.03 -9.20 -4.08
CA THR A 365 -9.34 -9.17 -5.51
C THR A 365 -8.43 -10.10 -6.30
N ARG A 366 -7.16 -10.15 -5.93
CA ARG A 366 -6.18 -11.05 -6.58
C ARG A 366 -6.44 -12.52 -6.27
N ILE A 367 -6.81 -12.84 -5.03
CA ILE A 367 -7.27 -14.19 -4.65
C ILE A 367 -8.54 -14.56 -5.45
N ASN A 368 -9.51 -13.66 -5.55
CA ASN A 368 -10.71 -13.89 -6.39
C ASN A 368 -10.34 -14.24 -7.83
N ALA A 369 -9.35 -13.55 -8.40
CA ALA A 369 -8.91 -13.77 -9.77
C ALA A 369 -8.29 -15.16 -9.98
N LEU A 370 -7.63 -15.73 -8.97
CA LEU A 370 -7.13 -17.12 -9.05
C LEU A 370 -8.29 -18.11 -9.17
N PHE A 371 -9.34 -17.94 -8.36
CA PHE A 371 -10.54 -18.78 -8.44
C PHE A 371 -11.26 -18.57 -9.77
N LEU A 372 -11.52 -17.32 -10.17
CA LEU A 372 -12.16 -17.03 -11.46
C LEU A 372 -11.40 -17.64 -12.63
N ARG A 373 -10.06 -17.58 -12.64
CA ARG A 373 -9.23 -18.22 -13.67
C ARG A 373 -9.49 -19.71 -13.76
N GLU A 374 -9.48 -20.42 -12.64
CA GLU A 374 -9.68 -21.87 -12.63
C GLU A 374 -11.11 -22.27 -13.00
N TYR A 375 -12.12 -21.54 -12.51
CA TYR A 375 -13.52 -21.77 -12.89
C TYR A 375 -13.75 -21.55 -14.39
N LEU A 376 -13.18 -20.47 -14.96
CA LEU A 376 -13.26 -20.20 -16.39
C LEU A 376 -12.50 -21.24 -17.23
N HIS A 377 -11.33 -21.68 -16.77
CA HIS A 377 -10.54 -22.72 -17.42
C HIS A 377 -11.32 -24.04 -17.51
N ARG A 378 -12.01 -24.43 -16.42
CA ARG A 378 -12.86 -25.64 -16.40
C ARG A 378 -14.22 -25.46 -17.06
N GLY A 379 -14.57 -24.25 -17.52
CA GLY A 379 -15.91 -23.95 -18.03
C GLY A 379 -17.01 -24.20 -16.99
N HIS A 380 -16.76 -23.85 -15.73
CA HIS A 380 -17.69 -24.03 -14.62
C HIS A 380 -18.41 -22.73 -14.27
N ALA A 381 -19.67 -22.83 -13.87
CA ALA A 381 -20.51 -21.72 -13.46
C ALA A 381 -19.92 -21.02 -12.23
N ILE A 382 -20.09 -19.70 -12.13
CA ILE A 382 -19.47 -18.88 -11.09
C ILE A 382 -20.53 -18.39 -10.11
N PRO A 383 -20.30 -18.43 -8.78
CA PRO A 383 -21.27 -17.94 -7.80
C PRO A 383 -21.46 -16.41 -7.88
N LEU A 384 -22.65 -15.96 -7.47
CA LEU A 384 -22.96 -14.55 -7.30
C LEU A 384 -22.05 -13.96 -6.21
N ARG A 385 -21.60 -12.70 -6.42
CA ARG A 385 -20.84 -11.97 -5.41
C ARG A 385 -21.62 -11.91 -4.11
N THR A 386 -20.91 -12.03 -2.99
CA THR A 386 -21.52 -11.82 -1.68
C THR A 386 -21.91 -10.36 -1.53
N SER A 387 -23.18 -10.09 -1.22
CA SER A 387 -23.75 -8.73 -1.13
C SER A 387 -23.92 -8.24 0.31
N ALA A 388 -23.99 -9.15 1.28
CA ALA A 388 -24.14 -8.82 2.69
C ALA A 388 -22.77 -8.75 3.38
N SER A 389 -22.44 -7.58 3.94
CA SER A 389 -21.42 -7.48 4.98
C SER A 389 -22.12 -7.68 6.32
N VAL A 390 -21.96 -8.85 6.92
CA VAL A 390 -22.45 -9.11 8.27
C VAL A 390 -21.31 -8.78 9.24
N PRO A 391 -21.47 -7.79 10.15
CA PRO A 391 -20.49 -7.56 11.19
C PRO A 391 -20.37 -8.83 12.04
N PHE A 392 -19.14 -9.29 12.26
CA PHE A 392 -18.87 -10.37 13.19
C PHE A 392 -17.79 -9.93 14.18
N GLU A 393 -17.80 -10.57 15.35
CA GLU A 393 -16.82 -10.30 16.40
C GLU A 393 -15.42 -10.65 15.93
N GLY A 394 -14.48 -9.71 16.07
CA GLY A 394 -13.09 -9.85 15.67
C GLY A 394 -12.26 -10.78 16.57
N GLY A 395 -10.94 -10.70 16.42
CA GLY A 395 -9.98 -11.43 17.25
C GLY A 395 -10.05 -11.03 18.73
N TYR A 396 -9.54 -11.89 19.60
CA TYR A 396 -9.49 -11.62 21.03
C TYR A 396 -8.34 -10.66 21.35
N THR A 397 -8.63 -9.58 22.08
CA THR A 397 -7.62 -8.59 22.48
C THR A 397 -7.90 -8.12 23.89
N GLU A 398 -6.88 -8.11 24.72
CA GLU A 398 -7.01 -7.75 26.13
C GLU A 398 -5.68 -7.19 26.63
N SER A 399 -5.75 -6.24 27.55
CA SER A 399 -4.59 -5.75 28.30
C SER A 399 -4.82 -6.07 29.77
N SER A 400 -4.14 -7.07 30.30
CA SER A 400 -4.37 -7.58 31.64
C SER A 400 -3.55 -6.82 32.69
N ILE A 401 -2.44 -6.18 32.29
CA ILE A 401 -1.56 -5.39 33.16
C ILE A 401 -1.24 -4.06 32.47
N GLN A 402 -1.30 -2.96 33.23
CA GLN A 402 -0.81 -1.65 32.78
C GLN A 402 0.42 -1.22 33.59
N GLY A 403 1.28 -0.41 32.98
CA GLY A 403 2.55 0.02 33.55
C GLY A 403 3.75 -0.74 32.99
N VAL A 404 4.89 -0.65 33.69
CA VAL A 404 6.14 -1.30 33.26
C VAL A 404 6.18 -2.73 33.79
N VAL A 405 6.38 -3.70 32.89
CA VAL A 405 6.51 -5.12 33.20
C VAL A 405 7.86 -5.62 32.69
N ALA A 406 8.56 -6.43 33.48
CA ALA A 406 9.86 -7.01 33.12
C ALA A 406 10.10 -8.37 33.79
N PRO A 407 10.77 -9.33 33.12
CA PRO A 407 10.98 -9.40 31.67
C PRO A 407 9.67 -9.74 30.93
N VAL A 408 9.64 -9.58 29.60
CA VAL A 408 8.48 -9.92 28.77
C VAL A 408 8.89 -10.79 27.59
N VAL A 409 8.14 -11.87 27.38
CA VAL A 409 8.27 -12.80 26.27
C VAL A 409 7.02 -12.70 25.39
N HIS A 410 7.19 -12.85 24.08
CA HIS A 410 6.10 -12.88 23.12
C HIS A 410 6.07 -14.23 22.41
N CYS A 411 4.91 -14.87 22.40
CA CYS A 411 4.64 -16.04 21.56
C CYS A 411 3.36 -15.85 20.77
N ASP A 412 3.33 -16.40 19.56
CA ASP A 412 2.19 -16.28 18.65
C ASP A 412 1.83 -17.63 18.02
N VAL A 413 0.59 -17.74 17.54
CA VAL A 413 0.18 -18.89 16.74
C VAL A 413 0.53 -18.63 15.28
N ALA A 414 1.48 -19.40 14.75
CA ALA A 414 2.00 -19.22 13.39
C ALA A 414 0.88 -19.29 12.34
N SER A 415 0.58 -18.14 11.73
CA SER A 415 -0.51 -17.98 10.75
C SER A 415 -1.85 -18.54 11.30
N LEU A 416 -2.26 -18.11 12.50
CA LEU A 416 -3.44 -18.59 13.22
C LEU A 416 -4.64 -18.91 12.31
N TYR A 417 -5.20 -17.92 11.62
CA TYR A 417 -6.42 -18.14 10.83
C TYR A 417 -6.23 -19.12 9.66
N PRO A 418 -5.20 -19.01 8.81
CA PRO A 418 -4.87 -20.05 7.83
C PRO A 418 -4.71 -21.46 8.43
N SER A 419 -4.05 -21.58 9.58
CA SER A 419 -3.84 -22.85 10.25
C SER A 419 -5.17 -23.44 10.74
N LEU A 420 -6.07 -22.62 11.29
CA LEU A 420 -7.43 -23.03 11.66
C LEU A 420 -8.25 -23.48 10.45
N MET A 421 -8.17 -22.75 9.33
CA MET A 421 -8.87 -23.14 8.09
C MET A 421 -8.47 -24.51 7.61
N LEU A 422 -7.17 -24.79 7.58
CA LEU A 422 -6.65 -26.09 7.14
C LEU A 422 -6.97 -27.21 8.14
N THR A 423 -6.80 -26.95 9.44
CA THR A 423 -7.00 -27.97 10.50
C THR A 423 -8.47 -28.37 10.62
N TYR A 424 -9.39 -27.41 10.51
CA TYR A 424 -10.83 -27.64 10.68
C TYR A 424 -11.60 -27.70 9.35
N ASN A 425 -10.89 -27.78 8.21
CA ASN A 425 -11.48 -27.82 6.86
C ASN A 425 -12.51 -26.71 6.59
N LEU A 426 -12.19 -25.47 6.97
CA LEU A 426 -13.07 -24.31 6.82
C LEU A 426 -12.85 -23.67 5.45
N ALA A 427 -13.81 -23.88 4.54
CA ALA A 427 -13.82 -23.35 3.18
C ALA A 427 -15.14 -22.61 2.90
N PRO A 428 -15.17 -21.64 1.97
CA PRO A 428 -16.40 -20.98 1.55
C PRO A 428 -17.40 -21.98 0.98
N ALA A 429 -18.66 -21.94 1.44
CA ALA A 429 -19.67 -22.89 0.98
C ALA A 429 -20.05 -22.72 -0.50
N LYS A 430 -19.85 -21.50 -1.04
CA LYS A 430 -20.11 -21.16 -2.45
C LYS A 430 -19.02 -21.62 -3.42
N GLU A 431 -17.95 -22.22 -2.92
CA GLU A 431 -16.83 -22.66 -3.73
C GLU A 431 -16.98 -24.15 -4.07
N SER A 432 -17.68 -24.42 -5.18
CA SER A 432 -18.11 -25.76 -5.61
C SER A 432 -16.98 -26.66 -6.12
N LEU A 433 -15.86 -26.09 -6.58
CA LEU A 433 -14.71 -26.83 -7.12
C LEU A 433 -13.70 -27.29 -6.06
N GLY A 434 -13.87 -26.92 -4.79
CA GLY A 434 -13.00 -27.34 -3.68
C GLY A 434 -11.55 -26.85 -3.79
N LEU A 435 -11.31 -25.70 -4.42
CA LEU A 435 -10.00 -25.09 -4.65
C LEU A 435 -9.43 -24.37 -3.42
N PHE A 436 -10.27 -23.87 -2.51
CA PHE A 436 -9.84 -22.96 -1.45
C PHE A 436 -8.74 -23.54 -0.54
N LEU A 437 -8.99 -24.72 0.04
CA LEU A 437 -8.05 -25.37 0.96
C LEU A 437 -6.80 -25.92 0.26
N PRO A 438 -6.90 -26.60 -0.91
CA PRO A 438 -5.71 -27.03 -1.65
C PRO A 438 -4.78 -25.87 -2.02
N MET A 439 -5.32 -24.74 -2.47
CA MET A 439 -4.52 -23.57 -2.80
C MET A 439 -3.83 -22.98 -1.56
N LEU A 440 -4.55 -22.87 -0.45
CA LEU A 440 -3.99 -22.39 0.81
C LEU A 440 -2.87 -23.31 1.33
N ALA A 441 -3.08 -24.62 1.26
CA ALA A 441 -2.09 -25.63 1.64
C ALA A 441 -0.84 -25.56 0.77
N GLU A 442 -1.01 -25.40 -0.55
CA GLU A 442 0.11 -25.29 -1.48
C GLU A 442 0.93 -24.01 -1.25
N LEU A 443 0.26 -22.86 -1.06
CA LEU A 443 0.92 -21.61 -0.72
C LEU A 443 1.74 -21.74 0.58
N ARG A 444 1.18 -22.40 1.61
CA ARG A 444 1.90 -22.68 2.87
C ARG A 444 3.12 -23.57 2.61
N ARG A 445 2.99 -24.62 1.81
CA ARG A 445 4.10 -25.51 1.44
C ARG A 445 5.20 -24.77 0.69
N PHE A 446 4.84 -23.93 -0.29
CA PHE A 446 5.79 -23.12 -1.03
C PHE A 446 6.49 -22.09 -0.16
N ARG A 447 5.77 -21.45 0.78
CA ARG A 447 6.39 -20.55 1.76
C ARG A 447 7.44 -21.26 2.60
N LEU A 448 7.15 -22.48 3.09
CA LEU A 448 8.10 -23.26 3.87
C LEU A 448 9.34 -23.63 3.05
N ARG A 449 9.16 -24.09 1.81
CA ARG A 449 10.29 -24.38 0.89
C ARG A 449 11.12 -23.14 0.60
N ALA A 450 10.49 -21.99 0.34
CA ALA A 450 11.19 -20.73 0.13
C ALA A 450 11.96 -20.28 1.39
N LYS A 451 11.39 -20.43 2.58
CA LYS A 451 12.09 -20.13 3.85
C LYS A 451 13.31 -21.03 4.06
N GLN A 452 13.21 -22.31 3.70
CA GLN A 452 14.34 -23.24 3.74
C GLN A 452 15.40 -22.87 2.71
N ALA A 453 15.01 -22.66 1.46
CA ALA A 453 15.92 -22.30 0.38
C ALA A 453 16.64 -20.96 0.66
N ALA A 454 15.98 -19.97 1.27
CA ALA A 454 16.62 -18.74 1.71
C ALA A 454 17.74 -18.97 2.74
N ARG A 455 17.56 -19.92 3.67
CA ARG A 455 18.58 -20.27 4.68
C ARG A 455 19.76 -21.03 4.07
N GLU A 456 19.49 -21.87 3.08
CA GLU A 456 20.50 -22.69 2.39
C GLU A 456 21.23 -21.92 1.28
N ALA A 457 20.62 -20.84 0.76
CA ALA A 457 21.17 -20.04 -0.33
C ALA A 457 22.53 -19.42 0.04
N THR A 458 23.54 -19.73 -0.77
CA THR A 458 24.89 -19.18 -0.62
C THR A 458 25.05 -17.83 -1.31
N ALA A 459 24.35 -17.61 -2.43
CA ALA A 459 24.37 -16.36 -3.17
C ALA A 459 23.34 -15.36 -2.60
N GLU A 460 23.74 -14.09 -2.45
CA GLU A 460 22.88 -13.03 -1.93
C GLU A 460 21.62 -12.81 -2.78
N ALA A 461 21.77 -12.82 -4.11
CA ALA A 461 20.65 -12.68 -5.05
C ALA A 461 19.61 -13.81 -4.92
N GLU A 462 20.08 -15.04 -4.68
CA GLU A 462 19.21 -16.20 -4.48
C GLU A 462 18.49 -16.13 -3.14
N ARG A 463 19.21 -15.75 -2.08
CA ARG A 463 18.62 -15.52 -0.75
C ARG A 463 17.54 -14.45 -0.82
N HIS A 464 17.82 -13.32 -1.47
CA HIS A 464 16.87 -12.23 -1.66
C HIS A 464 15.62 -12.65 -2.45
N TYR A 465 15.76 -13.49 -3.48
CA TYR A 465 14.62 -14.07 -4.22
C TYR A 465 13.71 -14.90 -3.30
N TYR A 466 14.28 -15.85 -2.57
CA TYR A 466 13.50 -16.72 -1.69
C TYR A 466 12.91 -15.99 -0.49
N ASP A 467 13.63 -15.01 0.07
CA ASP A 467 13.11 -14.13 1.11
C ASP A 467 11.93 -13.30 0.59
N SER A 468 12.02 -12.77 -0.63
CA SER A 468 10.91 -12.04 -1.25
C SER A 468 9.70 -12.95 -1.51
N LEU A 469 9.92 -14.17 -2.01
CA LEU A 469 8.86 -15.15 -2.22
C LEU A 469 8.17 -15.55 -0.92
N GLN A 470 8.91 -15.87 0.14
CA GLN A 470 8.28 -16.27 1.41
C GLN A 470 7.47 -15.12 2.04
N GLN A 471 7.88 -13.86 1.85
CA GLN A 471 7.09 -12.70 2.28
C GLN A 471 5.83 -12.51 1.44
N VAL A 472 5.92 -12.61 0.11
CA VAL A 472 4.74 -12.58 -0.78
C VAL A 472 3.73 -13.65 -0.36
N PHE A 473 4.18 -14.89 -0.18
CA PHE A 473 3.30 -15.97 0.25
C PHE A 473 2.77 -15.75 1.67
N LYS A 474 3.55 -15.23 2.62
CA LYS A 474 3.07 -14.88 3.97
C LYS A 474 1.87 -13.93 3.90
N VAL A 475 2.01 -12.87 3.10
CA VAL A 475 0.94 -11.87 2.92
C VAL A 475 -0.28 -12.49 2.25
N LEU A 476 -0.09 -13.29 1.20
CA LEU A 476 -1.20 -13.95 0.50
C LEU A 476 -1.92 -14.94 1.39
N ILE A 477 -1.20 -15.83 2.10
CA ILE A 477 -1.75 -16.81 3.03
C ILE A 477 -2.62 -16.12 4.07
N ASN A 478 -2.11 -15.08 4.74
CA ASN A 478 -2.88 -14.33 5.73
C ASN A 478 -4.10 -13.61 5.12
N SER A 479 -4.06 -13.31 3.82
CA SER A 479 -5.16 -12.66 3.12
C SER A 479 -6.31 -13.60 2.74
N PHE A 480 -6.17 -14.93 2.84
CA PHE A 480 -7.29 -15.87 2.63
C PHE A 480 -8.39 -15.67 3.68
N TYR A 481 -8.03 -15.36 4.93
CA TYR A 481 -8.99 -14.93 5.94
C TYR A 481 -9.68 -13.62 5.57
N GLY A 482 -8.90 -12.59 5.20
CA GLY A 482 -9.47 -11.32 4.76
C GLY A 482 -10.38 -11.45 3.54
N TYR A 483 -10.11 -12.43 2.67
CA TYR A 483 -10.92 -12.75 1.49
C TYR A 483 -12.32 -13.25 1.87
N LEU A 484 -12.44 -14.14 2.88
CA LEU A 484 -13.74 -14.62 3.36
C LEU A 484 -14.65 -13.47 3.84
N GLY A 485 -14.08 -12.45 4.49
CA GLY A 485 -14.82 -11.27 4.95
C GLY A 485 -15.06 -10.18 3.89
N ALA A 486 -14.47 -10.29 2.69
CA ALA A 486 -14.54 -9.25 1.68
C ALA A 486 -15.82 -9.35 0.83
N ALA A 487 -16.91 -8.75 1.31
CA ALA A 487 -18.28 -8.80 0.76
C ALA A 487 -18.50 -8.13 -0.63
N GLN A 488 -17.59 -8.35 -1.57
CA GLN A 488 -17.69 -7.90 -2.98
C GLN A 488 -17.11 -8.93 -3.97
N HIS A 489 -16.62 -10.05 -3.46
CA HIS A 489 -15.97 -11.11 -4.24
C HIS A 489 -16.90 -12.33 -4.36
N ASN A 490 -16.68 -13.16 -5.38
CA ASN A 490 -17.58 -14.25 -5.76
C ASN A 490 -17.62 -15.37 -4.71
N PHE A 491 -16.45 -15.77 -4.20
CA PHE A 491 -16.29 -16.90 -3.30
C PHE A 491 -16.06 -16.47 -1.85
N SER A 492 -16.38 -15.21 -1.49
CA SER A 492 -16.28 -14.78 -0.09
C SER A 492 -17.45 -15.29 0.74
N ASP A 493 -17.16 -15.66 1.99
CA ASP A 493 -18.12 -16.24 2.92
C ASP A 493 -17.91 -15.70 4.35
N PRO A 494 -18.61 -14.61 4.71
CA PRO A 494 -18.50 -14.00 6.03
C PRO A 494 -18.88 -14.92 7.19
N ALA A 495 -19.72 -15.94 6.96
CA ALA A 495 -20.10 -16.89 8.01
C ALA A 495 -18.90 -17.78 8.37
N VAL A 496 -18.15 -18.24 7.38
CA VAL A 496 -16.89 -18.97 7.60
C VAL A 496 -15.84 -18.07 8.25
N ALA A 497 -15.76 -16.79 7.84
CA ALA A 497 -14.86 -15.83 8.52
C ALA A 497 -15.20 -15.68 10.01
N ALA A 498 -16.49 -15.58 10.36
CA ALA A 498 -16.94 -15.51 11.74
C ALA A 498 -16.58 -16.77 12.53
N GLU A 499 -16.73 -17.95 11.93
CA GLU A 499 -16.37 -19.23 12.57
C GLU A 499 -14.86 -19.37 12.78
N VAL A 500 -14.04 -19.02 11.79
CA VAL A 500 -12.57 -18.96 11.92
C VAL A 500 -12.17 -18.04 13.07
N THR A 501 -12.84 -16.89 13.20
CA THR A 501 -12.54 -15.93 14.26
C THR A 501 -12.98 -16.46 15.63
N ARG A 502 -14.14 -17.12 15.72
CA ARG A 502 -14.62 -17.78 16.94
C ARG A 502 -13.62 -18.83 17.42
N LEU A 503 -13.14 -19.69 16.52
CA LEU A 503 -12.11 -20.69 16.80
C LEU A 503 -10.77 -20.04 17.18
N GLY A 504 -10.42 -18.91 16.56
CA GLY A 504 -9.27 -18.08 16.98
C GLY A 504 -9.37 -17.66 18.44
N ARG A 505 -10.52 -17.11 18.86
CA ARG A 505 -10.76 -16.73 20.27
C ARG A 505 -10.71 -17.93 21.22
N VAL A 506 -11.19 -19.10 20.81
CA VAL A 506 -11.08 -20.34 21.61
C VAL A 506 -9.61 -20.76 21.74
N THR A 507 -8.86 -20.72 20.64
CA THR A 507 -7.44 -21.09 20.58
C THR A 507 -6.59 -20.20 21.49
N ILE A 508 -6.80 -18.88 21.44
CA ILE A 508 -6.08 -17.92 22.28
C ILE A 508 -6.44 -18.07 23.76
N ARG A 509 -7.71 -18.33 24.09
CA ARG A 509 -8.09 -18.62 25.48
C ARG A 509 -7.41 -19.89 26.01
N ASN A 510 -7.38 -20.95 25.21
CA ASN A 510 -6.64 -22.16 25.58
C ASN A 510 -5.13 -21.88 25.76
N MET A 511 -4.55 -21.05 24.90
CA MET A 511 -3.14 -20.64 25.02
C MET A 511 -2.87 -19.85 26.30
N ILE A 512 -3.78 -18.96 26.69
CA ILE A 512 -3.73 -18.24 27.98
C ILE A 512 -3.76 -19.23 29.14
N ASP A 513 -4.70 -20.18 29.13
CA ASP A 513 -4.86 -21.17 30.20
C ASP A 513 -3.62 -22.05 30.34
N LEU A 514 -3.02 -22.48 29.22
CA LEU A 514 -1.78 -23.25 29.20
C LEU A 514 -0.58 -22.45 29.74
N LEU A 515 -0.45 -21.17 29.35
CA LEU A 515 0.60 -20.29 29.89
C LEU A 515 0.45 -20.08 31.39
N LEU A 516 -0.78 -19.87 31.88
CA LEU A 516 -1.07 -19.76 33.31
C LEU A 516 -0.72 -21.04 34.06
N ALA A 517 -1.01 -22.21 33.48
CA ALA A 517 -0.66 -23.51 34.06
C ALA A 517 0.85 -23.75 34.19
N GLU A 518 1.65 -23.21 33.26
CA GLU A 518 3.12 -23.19 33.33
C GLU A 518 3.67 -22.08 34.27
N GLY A 519 2.79 -21.33 34.95
CA GLY A 519 3.18 -20.26 35.88
C GLY A 519 3.56 -18.93 35.22
N ALA A 520 3.35 -18.79 33.91
CA ALA A 520 3.51 -17.53 33.20
C ALA A 520 2.34 -16.57 33.52
N ARG A 521 2.56 -15.26 33.34
CA ARG A 521 1.52 -14.24 33.54
C ARG A 521 1.28 -13.43 32.27
N PRO A 522 0.12 -13.57 31.60
CA PRO A 522 -0.24 -12.74 30.46
C PRO A 522 -0.23 -11.25 30.82
N VAL A 523 0.23 -10.43 29.88
CA VAL A 523 0.35 -8.97 29.99
C VAL A 523 -0.57 -8.31 28.97
N GLU A 524 -0.40 -8.68 27.69
CA GLU A 524 -1.12 -8.11 26.55
C GLU A 524 -1.41 -9.23 25.55
N ILE A 525 -2.63 -9.26 25.04
CA ILE A 525 -3.09 -10.23 24.05
C ILE A 525 -3.50 -9.47 22.79
N ASP A 526 -2.91 -9.83 21.65
CA ASP A 526 -3.20 -9.21 20.36
C ASP A 526 -3.55 -10.26 19.31
N THR A 527 -4.82 -10.67 19.27
CA THR A 527 -5.45 -11.50 18.21
C THR A 527 -4.89 -12.90 18.02
N ASP A 528 -3.60 -13.03 17.69
CA ASP A 528 -2.85 -14.24 17.42
C ASP A 528 -1.63 -14.43 18.33
N GLY A 529 -1.24 -13.40 19.10
CA GLY A 529 -0.10 -13.43 20.01
C GLY A 529 -0.39 -13.00 21.45
N ILE A 530 0.47 -13.45 22.36
CA ILE A 530 0.42 -13.17 23.80
C ILE A 530 1.79 -12.70 24.26
N TYR A 531 1.84 -11.49 24.81
CA TYR A 531 2.95 -11.01 25.63
C TYR A 531 2.72 -11.45 27.06
N PHE A 532 3.72 -12.08 27.66
CA PHE A 532 3.62 -12.61 29.02
C PHE A 532 4.92 -12.41 29.79
N ARG A 533 4.81 -12.33 31.11
CA ARG A 533 5.95 -12.45 32.01
C ARG A 533 6.23 -13.95 32.22
N PRO A 534 7.44 -14.43 31.92
CA PRO A 534 7.79 -15.84 32.12
C PRO A 534 7.80 -16.20 33.62
N PRO A 535 7.64 -17.49 33.98
CA PRO A 535 7.69 -17.95 35.36
C PRO A 535 9.06 -17.70 36.00
N GLU A 536 9.12 -17.67 37.33
CA GLU A 536 10.38 -17.55 38.05
C GLU A 536 11.34 -18.69 37.67
N GLY A 537 12.61 -18.36 37.38
CA GLY A 537 13.60 -19.31 36.88
C GLY A 537 13.67 -19.45 35.35
N CYS A 538 12.68 -18.94 34.60
CA CYS A 538 12.69 -18.91 33.14
C CYS A 538 13.18 -17.56 32.63
N ALA A 539 14.51 -17.37 32.58
CA ALA A 539 15.14 -16.10 32.21
C ALA A 539 16.13 -16.20 31.03
N THR A 540 16.43 -17.42 30.57
CA THR A 540 17.32 -17.66 29.43
C THR A 540 16.52 -17.87 28.16
N ALA A 541 17.12 -17.58 27.00
CA ALA A 541 16.47 -17.77 25.72
C ALA A 541 16.08 -19.24 25.48
N GLU A 542 16.89 -20.16 26.00
CA GLU A 542 16.69 -21.60 25.93
C GLU A 542 15.48 -22.02 26.76
N ALA A 543 15.39 -21.60 28.03
CA ALA A 543 14.27 -21.94 28.91
C ALA A 543 12.93 -21.39 28.38
N GLU A 544 12.95 -20.18 27.82
CA GLU A 544 11.77 -19.58 27.21
C GLU A 544 11.31 -20.33 25.94
N ARG A 545 12.26 -20.80 25.11
CA ARG A 545 11.94 -21.66 23.95
C ARG A 545 11.32 -22.98 24.39
N GLU A 546 11.88 -23.62 25.42
CA GLU A 546 11.36 -24.89 25.95
C GLU A 546 9.95 -24.71 26.54
N LEU A 547 9.69 -23.59 27.23
CA LEU A 547 8.35 -23.25 27.72
C LEU A 547 7.34 -23.13 26.56
N VAL A 548 7.65 -22.34 25.54
CA VAL A 548 6.76 -22.15 24.39
C VAL A 548 6.58 -23.47 23.62
N GLN A 549 7.62 -24.30 23.54
CA GLN A 549 7.52 -25.62 22.92
C GLN A 549 6.56 -26.52 23.68
N ARG A 550 6.64 -26.61 25.01
CA ARG A 550 5.68 -27.41 25.82
C ARG A 550 4.25 -26.93 25.63
N VAL A 551 4.03 -25.61 25.56
CA VAL A 551 2.71 -25.04 25.25
C VAL A 551 2.26 -25.47 23.84
N SER A 552 3.14 -25.39 22.85
CA SER A 552 2.83 -25.77 21.46
C SER A 552 2.50 -27.26 21.33
N GLU A 553 3.13 -28.14 22.10
CA GLU A 553 2.90 -29.60 22.08
C GLU A 553 1.49 -30.00 22.56
N GLN A 554 0.78 -29.10 23.27
CA GLN A 554 -0.60 -29.31 23.69
C GLN A 554 -1.64 -28.95 22.60
N PHE A 555 -1.21 -28.30 21.50
CA PHE A 555 -2.10 -27.96 20.39
C PHE A 555 -2.18 -29.10 19.37
N PRO A 556 -3.32 -29.23 18.65
CA PRO A 556 -3.46 -30.24 17.61
C PRO A 556 -2.49 -30.00 16.46
N GLU A 557 -2.16 -31.09 15.74
CA GLU A 557 -1.30 -31.04 14.57
C GLU A 557 -1.79 -29.97 13.58
N GLY A 558 -0.86 -29.12 13.11
CA GLY A 558 -1.15 -28.03 12.17
C GLY A 558 -1.25 -26.65 12.82
N ILE A 559 -1.48 -26.58 14.14
CA ILE A 559 -1.46 -25.36 14.95
C ILE A 559 -0.16 -25.33 15.76
N ALA A 560 0.75 -24.41 15.43
CA ALA A 560 2.04 -24.27 16.10
C ALA A 560 2.11 -22.92 16.83
N VAL A 561 2.55 -22.96 18.08
CA VAL A 561 2.89 -21.76 18.85
C VAL A 561 4.39 -21.53 18.73
N GLU A 562 4.80 -20.36 18.25
CA GLU A 562 6.20 -20.01 18.04
C GLU A 562 6.63 -18.92 19.05
N LEU A 563 7.89 -18.97 19.47
CA LEU A 563 8.52 -17.87 20.19
C LEU A 563 8.82 -16.76 19.17
N ASP A 564 8.19 -15.61 19.32
CA ASP A 564 8.25 -14.51 18.36
C ASP A 564 8.99 -13.26 18.90
N GLY A 565 9.25 -13.18 20.20
CA GLY A 565 10.05 -12.08 20.74
C GLY A 565 10.47 -12.23 22.20
N ARG A 566 11.58 -11.57 22.55
CA ARG A 566 12.11 -11.47 23.92
C ARG A 566 12.45 -10.02 24.21
N TYR A 567 11.98 -9.50 25.33
CA TYR A 567 12.11 -8.08 25.67
C TYR A 567 12.55 -7.93 27.12
N GLN A 568 13.49 -7.01 27.34
CA GLN A 568 13.97 -6.66 28.67
C GLN A 568 12.83 -6.09 29.52
N SER A 569 12.01 -5.23 28.93
CA SER A 569 10.85 -4.65 29.59
C SER A 569 9.79 -4.23 28.56
N MET A 570 8.57 -4.04 29.06
CA MET A 570 7.43 -3.53 28.29
C MET A 570 6.73 -2.45 29.10
N PHE A 571 6.33 -1.36 28.46
CA PHE A 571 5.36 -0.42 28.99
C PHE A 571 4.00 -0.69 28.35
N ALA A 572 3.08 -1.28 29.10
CA ALA A 572 1.72 -1.53 28.68
C ALA A 572 0.83 -0.34 29.06
N TYR A 573 0.25 0.35 28.07
CA TYR A 573 -0.58 1.53 28.30
C TYR A 573 -2.07 1.22 28.20
N LYS A 574 -2.50 0.69 27.06
CA LYS A 574 -3.88 0.24 26.77
C LYS A 574 -3.81 -0.89 25.74
N THR A 575 -4.90 -1.61 25.54
CA THR A 575 -5.00 -2.62 24.48
C THR A 575 -4.50 -2.08 23.13
N LYS A 576 -3.59 -2.82 22.49
CA LYS A 576 -2.84 -2.48 21.26
C LYS A 576 -1.95 -1.23 21.33
N ASN A 577 -1.68 -0.69 22.52
CA ASN A 577 -0.85 0.49 22.74
C ASN A 577 0.18 0.21 23.82
N TYR A 578 1.41 -0.08 23.40
CA TYR A 578 2.49 -0.48 24.28
C TYR A 578 3.85 -0.14 23.67
N ALA A 579 4.90 -0.14 24.51
CA ALA A 579 6.29 -0.01 24.07
C ALA A 579 7.11 -1.18 24.60
N LEU A 580 8.02 -1.69 23.77
CA LEU A 580 8.89 -2.82 24.07
C LEU A 580 10.34 -2.34 24.09
N GLN A 581 11.12 -2.75 25.09
CA GLN A 581 12.55 -2.53 25.16
C GLN A 581 13.29 -3.82 24.85
N GLU A 582 14.10 -3.81 23.81
CA GLU A 582 15.01 -4.90 23.45
C GLU A 582 16.24 -4.90 24.36
N TYR A 583 16.95 -6.04 24.43
CA TYR A 583 18.14 -6.19 25.29
C TYR A 583 19.34 -5.35 24.85
N ASP A 584 19.34 -4.82 23.62
CA ASP A 584 20.34 -3.87 23.12
C ASP A 584 19.98 -2.40 23.46
N GLY A 585 18.87 -2.18 24.16
CA GLY A 585 18.36 -0.87 24.55
C GLY A 585 17.42 -0.21 23.54
N ARG A 586 17.20 -0.81 22.37
CA ARG A 586 16.28 -0.27 21.36
C ARG A 586 14.83 -0.34 21.85
N ILE A 587 14.06 0.71 21.56
CA ILE A 587 12.65 0.80 21.95
C ILE A 587 11.73 0.75 20.72
N ILE A 588 10.73 -0.13 20.78
CA ILE A 588 9.72 -0.32 19.75
C ILE A 588 8.36 0.11 20.30
N ILE A 589 7.80 1.19 19.74
CA ILE A 589 6.47 1.70 20.14
C ILE A 589 5.40 1.17 19.18
N LYS A 590 4.35 0.55 19.74
CA LYS A 590 3.18 0.02 19.03
C LYS A 590 1.90 0.77 19.45
N GLY A 591 0.94 0.82 18.53
CA GLY A 591 -0.36 1.46 18.75
C GLY A 591 -0.47 2.92 18.32
N SER A 592 -1.59 3.26 17.68
CA SER A 592 -1.87 4.61 17.18
C SER A 592 -1.95 5.66 18.30
N GLY A 593 -2.31 5.26 19.52
CA GLY A 593 -2.40 6.13 20.69
C GLY A 593 -1.04 6.65 21.20
N LEU A 594 0.07 6.03 20.79
CA LEU A 594 1.44 6.40 21.15
C LEU A 594 2.28 6.89 19.96
N ARG A 595 1.98 6.46 18.72
CA ARG A 595 2.82 6.75 17.53
C ARG A 595 2.12 7.49 16.37
N SER A 596 0.92 8.03 16.57
CA SER A 596 0.17 8.68 15.48
C SER A 596 0.96 9.79 14.78
N ARG A 597 1.00 9.77 13.44
CA ARG A 597 1.60 10.82 12.60
C ARG A 597 0.76 12.09 12.51
N GLY A 598 -0.55 11.98 12.80
CA GLY A 598 -1.46 13.13 12.84
C GLY A 598 -1.33 13.97 14.11
N VAL A 599 -0.44 13.58 15.03
CA VAL A 599 -0.06 14.36 16.22
C VAL A 599 1.18 15.18 15.89
N GLU A 600 1.24 16.41 16.40
CA GLU A 600 2.37 17.32 16.22
C GLU A 600 3.71 16.69 16.68
N PRO A 601 4.84 16.95 15.98
CA PRO A 601 6.13 16.34 16.29
C PRO A 601 6.55 16.46 17.75
N TYR A 602 6.43 17.65 18.36
CA TYR A 602 6.84 17.86 19.75
C TYR A 602 6.09 16.99 20.78
N LEU A 603 4.81 16.70 20.56
CA LEU A 603 4.04 15.82 21.44
C LEU A 603 4.45 14.36 21.26
N ARG A 604 4.82 13.97 20.04
CA ARG A 604 5.29 12.62 19.74
C ARG A 604 6.68 12.37 20.35
N GLU A 605 7.57 13.36 20.25
CA GLU A 605 8.87 13.36 20.93
C GLU A 605 8.67 13.27 22.45
N PHE A 606 7.84 14.13 23.03
CA PHE A 606 7.55 14.10 24.47
C PHE A 606 7.00 12.74 24.94
N MET A 607 6.04 12.15 24.21
CA MET A 607 5.52 10.81 24.56
C MET A 607 6.61 9.73 24.50
N ARG A 608 7.50 9.79 23.50
CA ARG A 608 8.63 8.87 23.38
C ARG A 608 9.57 9.03 24.57
N ASP A 609 9.98 10.25 24.89
CA ASP A 609 10.90 10.54 25.99
C ASP A 609 10.31 10.12 27.34
N VAL A 610 9.00 10.31 27.56
CA VAL A 610 8.31 9.82 28.76
C VAL A 610 8.35 8.29 28.83
N ILE A 611 8.06 7.60 27.72
CA ILE A 611 8.13 6.12 27.65
C ILE A 611 9.56 5.64 27.95
N GLU A 612 10.58 6.30 27.41
CA GLU A 612 11.99 5.99 27.67
C GLU A 612 12.32 6.13 29.17
N LEU A 613 11.86 7.21 29.82
CA LEU A 613 12.02 7.40 31.26
C LEU A 613 11.30 6.32 32.08
N LEU A 614 10.09 5.94 31.69
CA LEU A 614 9.32 4.89 32.37
C LEU A 614 10.03 3.54 32.28
N LEU A 615 10.44 3.12 31.08
CA LEU A 615 11.17 1.87 30.86
C LEU A 615 12.52 1.85 31.60
N ALA A 616 13.17 3.01 31.74
CA ALA A 616 14.41 3.15 32.50
C ALA A 616 14.21 3.26 34.03
N GLY A 617 12.98 3.17 34.55
CA GLY A 617 12.68 3.30 35.99
C GLY A 617 12.87 4.73 36.54
N LYS A 618 12.86 5.74 35.66
CA LYS A 618 13.11 7.16 35.98
C LYS A 618 11.83 8.00 35.93
N ALA A 619 10.69 7.43 36.33
CA ALA A 619 9.38 8.08 36.26
C ALA A 619 9.32 9.45 36.98
N GLY A 620 10.09 9.63 38.08
CA GLY A 620 10.19 10.92 38.78
C GLY A 620 10.82 12.07 37.98
N MET A 621 11.45 11.78 36.83
CA MET A 621 12.05 12.79 35.95
C MET A 621 11.04 13.39 34.95
N VAL A 622 9.84 12.83 34.84
CA VAL A 622 8.84 13.24 33.84
C VAL A 622 8.36 14.68 34.04
N GLU A 623 8.22 15.14 35.29
CA GLU A 623 7.86 16.55 35.55
C GLU A 623 8.97 17.50 35.09
N ARG A 624 10.24 17.15 35.33
CA ARG A 624 11.38 17.94 34.83
C ARG A 624 11.41 17.97 33.30
N LEU A 625 11.15 16.85 32.64
CA LEU A 625 11.05 16.76 31.18
C LEU A 625 9.91 17.65 30.65
N TYR A 626 8.74 17.62 31.29
CA TYR A 626 7.62 18.50 30.95
C TYR A 626 8.02 19.98 31.03
N GLN A 627 8.67 20.40 32.11
CA GLN A 627 9.15 21.79 32.24
C GLN A 627 10.19 22.17 31.18
N GLN A 628 11.05 21.24 30.74
CA GLN A 628 11.97 21.48 29.63
C GLN A 628 11.24 21.75 28.31
N TYR A 629 10.23 20.96 27.98
CA TYR A 629 9.41 21.17 26.78
C TYR A 629 8.61 22.48 26.85
N VAL A 630 8.05 22.82 28.02
CA VAL A 630 7.38 24.12 28.24
C VAL A 630 8.35 25.28 28.05
N SER A 631 9.56 25.18 28.58
CA SER A 631 10.61 26.19 28.40
C SER A 631 10.99 26.37 26.93
N ARG A 632 11.17 25.25 26.21
CA ARG A 632 11.44 25.26 24.76
C ARG A 632 10.32 25.93 23.98
N LEU A 633 9.06 25.60 24.24
CA LEU A 633 7.88 26.22 23.60
C LEU A 633 7.79 27.74 23.85
N ARG A 634 8.25 28.21 25.02
CA ARG A 634 8.24 29.64 25.39
C ARG A 634 9.44 30.42 24.85
N THR A 635 10.48 29.73 24.39
CA THR A 635 11.69 30.37 23.86
C THR A 635 11.38 30.95 22.48
N ARG A 636 11.83 32.18 22.20
CA ARG A 636 11.72 32.75 20.84
C ARG A 636 12.59 31.95 19.86
N GLY A 637 12.06 31.63 18.69
CA GLY A 637 12.79 30.87 17.66
C GLY A 637 12.53 29.37 17.64
N VAL A 638 11.40 28.90 18.19
CA VAL A 638 10.93 27.53 17.95
C VAL A 638 10.66 27.34 16.47
N ASP A 639 11.23 26.28 15.89
CA ASP A 639 10.88 25.84 14.54
C ASP A 639 9.38 25.52 14.47
N VAL A 640 8.64 26.28 13.67
CA VAL A 640 7.20 26.11 13.49
C VAL A 640 6.85 24.69 13.03
N ALA A 641 7.73 24.01 12.28
CA ALA A 641 7.51 22.64 11.82
C ALA A 641 7.42 21.66 13.00
N TRP A 642 8.08 21.95 14.12
CA TRP A 642 8.05 21.13 15.34
C TRP A 642 6.68 21.10 16.03
N VAL A 643 5.91 22.20 15.90
CA VAL A 643 4.55 22.36 16.44
C VAL A 643 3.46 22.29 15.37
N ALA A 644 3.85 22.09 14.11
CA ALA A 644 2.92 21.99 13.00
C ALA A 644 2.19 20.64 13.00
N ARG A 645 0.96 20.65 12.53
CA ARG A 645 0.17 19.46 12.27
C ARG A 645 0.09 19.24 10.77
N SER A 646 0.36 18.01 10.34
CA SER A 646 0.14 17.58 8.96
C SER A 646 -1.01 16.58 8.89
N GLU A 647 -1.97 16.83 8.01
CA GLU A 647 -3.11 15.95 7.77
C GLU A 647 -3.24 15.64 6.28
N THR A 648 -3.65 14.41 5.97
CA THR A 648 -4.01 14.02 4.60
C THR A 648 -5.51 14.21 4.42
N LEU A 649 -5.91 14.97 3.40
CA LEU A 649 -7.30 15.19 3.04
C LEU A 649 -7.90 13.87 2.54
N ASN A 650 -9.05 13.49 3.08
CA ASN A 650 -9.73 12.24 2.73
C ASN A 650 -10.79 12.40 1.62
N GLU A 651 -11.04 13.63 1.19
CA GLU A 651 -12.02 14.01 0.17
C GLU A 651 -11.57 15.33 -0.50
N SER A 652 -12.20 15.72 -1.61
CA SER A 652 -11.90 17.00 -2.26
C SER A 652 -12.47 18.19 -1.48
N THR A 653 -11.94 19.39 -1.75
CA THR A 653 -12.42 20.65 -1.17
C THR A 653 -13.89 20.91 -1.46
N GLU A 654 -14.36 20.56 -2.66
CA GLU A 654 -15.76 20.74 -3.08
C GLU A 654 -16.69 19.77 -2.33
N SER A 655 -16.27 18.51 -2.18
CA SER A 655 -17.02 17.50 -1.45
C SER A 655 -17.15 17.89 0.02
N TYR A 656 -16.06 18.33 0.64
CA TYR A 656 -16.03 18.85 2.01
C TYR A 656 -16.99 20.03 2.18
N GLN A 657 -16.91 21.05 1.31
CA GLN A 657 -17.80 22.21 1.37
C GLN A 657 -19.28 21.83 1.17
N ALA A 658 -19.59 20.91 0.25
CA ALA A 658 -20.95 20.43 0.05
C ALA A 658 -21.48 19.70 1.28
N LYS A 659 -20.65 18.84 1.92
CA LYS A 659 -21.05 18.12 3.13
C LYS A 659 -21.20 19.06 4.33
N LEU A 660 -20.33 20.06 4.48
CA LEU A 660 -20.49 21.13 5.47
C LEU A 660 -21.83 21.84 5.33
N ARG A 661 -22.19 22.29 4.11
CA ARG A 661 -23.48 22.93 3.83
C ARG A 661 -24.68 22.04 4.17
N SER A 662 -24.54 20.73 3.97
CA SER A 662 -25.59 19.75 4.29
C SER A 662 -25.61 19.26 5.75
N GLY A 663 -24.73 19.79 6.61
CA GLY A 663 -24.61 19.36 8.02
C GLY A 663 -24.04 17.95 8.22
N LYS A 664 -23.51 17.31 7.17
CA LYS A 664 -22.94 15.95 7.20
C LYS A 664 -21.45 15.91 7.57
N ARG A 665 -20.86 17.07 7.85
CA ARG A 665 -19.43 17.22 8.18
C ARG A 665 -19.24 18.40 9.14
N ASN A 666 -18.25 18.27 10.03
CA ASN A 666 -17.79 19.35 10.90
C ASN A 666 -16.57 20.06 10.27
N ARG A 667 -16.33 21.31 10.68
CA ARG A 667 -15.17 22.08 10.21
C ARG A 667 -13.86 21.41 10.61
N SER A 668 -12.87 21.47 9.73
CA SER A 668 -11.55 20.88 9.91
C SER A 668 -10.48 21.88 9.47
N ALA A 669 -9.51 22.16 10.34
CA ALA A 669 -8.45 23.14 10.08
C ALA A 669 -7.71 22.85 8.76
N ALA A 670 -7.35 21.60 8.49
CA ALA A 670 -6.69 21.22 7.24
C ALA A 670 -7.52 21.58 6.00
N PHE A 671 -8.83 21.35 6.03
CA PHE A 671 -9.72 21.71 4.92
C PHE A 671 -9.97 23.22 4.83
N GLU A 672 -10.07 23.94 5.95
CA GLU A 672 -10.17 25.41 5.93
C GLU A 672 -8.93 26.03 5.29
N ILE A 673 -7.73 25.52 5.60
CA ILE A 673 -6.47 25.93 4.95
C ILE A 673 -6.48 25.59 3.46
N ALA A 674 -6.91 24.36 3.10
CA ALA A 674 -6.99 23.94 1.70
C ALA A 674 -7.92 24.86 0.89
N VAL A 675 -9.11 25.14 1.42
CA VAL A 675 -10.09 26.04 0.80
C VAL A 675 -9.54 27.47 0.70
N ALA A 676 -8.95 28.00 1.78
CA ALA A 676 -8.41 29.35 1.80
C ALA A 676 -7.22 29.54 0.85
N SER A 677 -6.51 28.47 0.51
CA SER A 677 -5.39 28.53 -0.43
C SER A 677 -5.79 28.85 -1.88
N GLY A 678 -7.08 28.71 -2.23
CA GLY A 678 -7.58 28.89 -3.59
C GLY A 678 -7.07 27.85 -4.60
N LYS A 679 -6.29 26.85 -4.15
CA LYS A 679 -5.80 25.74 -4.97
C LYS A 679 -6.83 24.63 -5.02
N LEU A 680 -6.86 23.88 -6.12
CA LEU A 680 -7.62 22.64 -6.21
C LEU A 680 -6.90 21.57 -5.38
N HIS A 681 -7.57 21.01 -4.37
CA HIS A 681 -7.03 19.91 -3.55
C HIS A 681 -7.90 18.66 -3.70
N HIS A 682 -7.24 17.52 -3.88
CA HIS A 682 -7.86 16.21 -4.06
C HIS A 682 -7.71 15.32 -2.82
N SER A 683 -8.50 14.23 -2.79
CA SER A 683 -8.33 13.18 -1.79
C SER A 683 -6.92 12.58 -1.88
N GLY A 684 -6.20 12.58 -0.76
CA GLY A 684 -4.80 12.16 -0.65
C GLY A 684 -3.79 13.30 -0.51
N ASP A 685 -4.19 14.56 -0.74
CA ASP A 685 -3.29 15.72 -0.55
C ASP A 685 -2.96 15.96 0.92
N ARG A 686 -1.73 16.42 1.19
CA ARG A 686 -1.25 16.67 2.55
C ARG A 686 -1.19 18.17 2.83
N VAL A 687 -1.87 18.60 3.89
CA VAL A 687 -1.89 19.99 4.35
C VAL A 687 -1.17 20.07 5.69
N SER A 688 -0.22 21.01 5.78
CA SER A 688 0.51 21.31 7.02
C SER A 688 0.14 22.70 7.52
N TYR A 689 -0.21 22.80 8.80
CA TYR A 689 -0.68 24.05 9.41
C TYR A 689 -0.23 24.15 10.87
N TYR A 690 -0.24 25.37 11.41
CA TYR A 690 0.00 25.66 12.82
C TYR A 690 -1.11 26.56 13.38
N VAL A 691 -1.24 26.66 14.70
CA VAL A 691 -2.24 27.49 15.38
C VAL A 691 -1.60 28.80 15.82
N SER A 692 -2.20 29.90 15.38
CA SER A 692 -1.77 31.27 15.69
C SER A 692 -2.59 31.92 16.80
N GLY A 693 -2.12 33.03 17.36
CA GLY A 693 -2.83 33.81 18.38
C GLY A 693 -2.28 33.64 19.80
N SER A 694 -3.10 33.93 20.82
CA SER A 694 -2.63 34.03 22.22
C SER A 694 -3.49 33.30 23.27
N GLY A 695 -4.66 32.79 22.90
CA GLY A 695 -5.58 32.11 23.83
C GLY A 695 -5.32 30.60 23.93
N LYS A 696 -5.38 30.04 25.15
CA LYS A 696 -5.23 28.59 25.40
C LYS A 696 -6.36 27.74 24.78
N ASP A 697 -7.57 28.28 24.71
CA ASP A 697 -8.78 27.61 24.23
C ASP A 697 -9.06 27.92 22.74
N ALA A 698 -8.01 28.21 21.96
CA ALA A 698 -8.15 28.56 20.56
C ALA A 698 -8.76 27.40 19.74
N THR A 699 -9.83 27.70 19.01
CA THR A 699 -10.44 26.76 18.07
C THR A 699 -9.51 26.56 16.87
N ALA A 700 -8.97 25.36 16.72
CA ALA A 700 -7.93 25.09 15.73
C ALA A 700 -8.32 25.45 14.29
N TYR A 701 -9.57 25.22 13.87
CA TYR A 701 -10.02 25.52 12.50
C TYR A 701 -10.28 27.01 12.25
N GLU A 702 -10.35 27.85 13.29
CA GLU A 702 -10.48 29.31 13.17
C GLU A 702 -9.12 30.00 13.21
N ALA A 703 -8.20 29.48 14.02
CA ALA A 703 -6.90 30.10 14.28
C ALA A 703 -5.74 29.46 13.50
N CYS A 704 -6.01 28.47 12.64
CA CYS A 704 -4.96 27.83 11.85
C CYS A 704 -4.40 28.74 10.75
N ARG A 705 -3.09 28.64 10.52
CA ARG A 705 -2.39 29.25 9.39
C ARG A 705 -1.58 28.18 8.65
N PRO A 706 -1.42 28.29 7.31
CA PRO A 706 -0.60 27.35 6.58
C PRO A 706 0.85 27.47 7.04
N LEU A 707 1.56 26.35 7.11
CA LEU A 707 2.96 26.34 7.57
C LEU A 707 3.85 27.31 6.78
N SER A 708 3.58 27.45 5.48
CA SER A 708 4.29 28.35 4.57
C SER A 708 4.06 29.85 4.83
N ALA A 709 3.06 30.22 5.63
CA ALA A 709 2.79 31.61 5.99
C ALA A 709 3.49 32.04 7.29
N TYR A 710 4.23 31.14 7.94
CA TYR A 710 4.98 31.48 9.13
C TYR A 710 6.13 32.43 8.80
N ASP A 711 6.17 33.57 9.50
CA ASP A 711 7.27 34.54 9.43
C ASP A 711 8.13 34.42 10.70
N PRO A 712 9.37 33.90 10.61
CA PRO A 712 10.28 33.81 11.74
C PRO A 712 10.63 35.18 12.37
N ALA A 713 10.54 36.28 11.60
CA ALA A 713 10.80 37.63 12.11
C ALA A 713 9.63 38.16 12.96
N HIS A 714 8.41 37.71 12.69
CA HIS A 714 7.19 38.09 13.40
C HIS A 714 6.39 36.85 13.84
N PRO A 715 6.93 36.05 14.78
CA PRO A 715 6.31 34.79 15.16
C PRO A 715 4.95 35.01 15.84
N ASP A 716 3.92 34.36 15.31
CA ASP A 716 2.53 34.46 15.74
C ASP A 716 1.97 33.15 16.31
N ILE A 717 2.86 32.20 16.60
CA ILE A 717 2.54 30.88 17.17
C ILE A 717 1.83 31.04 18.52
N ASN A 718 0.72 30.32 18.70
CA ASN A 718 -0.02 30.31 19.96
C ASN A 718 0.62 29.38 21.00
N VAL A 719 1.64 29.88 21.69
CA VAL A 719 2.38 29.11 22.71
C VAL A 719 1.45 28.53 23.80
N MET A 720 0.45 29.29 24.24
CA MET A 720 -0.47 28.84 25.30
C MET A 720 -1.30 27.64 24.89
N TYR A 721 -1.78 27.62 23.64
CA TYR A 721 -2.47 26.46 23.07
C TYR A 721 -1.60 25.20 23.06
N TYR A 722 -0.35 25.32 22.62
CA TYR A 722 0.57 24.17 22.54
C TYR A 722 1.02 23.67 23.91
N VAL A 723 1.21 24.56 24.89
CA VAL A 723 1.49 24.19 26.29
C VAL A 723 0.30 23.46 26.91
N GLU A 724 -0.93 23.91 26.68
CA GLU A 724 -2.12 23.21 27.20
C GLU A 724 -2.28 21.82 26.57
N LYS A 725 -2.00 21.67 25.27
CA LYS A 725 -1.94 20.35 24.63
C LYS A 725 -0.86 19.45 25.23
N LEU A 726 0.33 19.98 25.54
CA LEU A 726 1.40 19.23 26.20
C LEU A 726 0.95 18.73 27.57
N ARG A 727 0.30 19.60 28.36
CA ARG A 727 -0.28 19.25 29.66
C ARG A 727 -1.29 18.12 29.57
N HIS A 728 -2.19 18.16 28.57
CA HIS A 728 -3.13 17.07 28.33
C HIS A 728 -2.43 15.74 28.02
N VAL A 729 -1.32 15.78 27.26
CA VAL A 729 -0.53 14.57 26.98
C VAL A 729 0.19 14.08 28.25
N GLN A 730 0.81 14.95 29.04
CA GLN A 730 1.43 14.59 30.32
C GLN A 730 0.42 13.92 31.26
N LYS A 731 -0.79 14.49 31.38
CA LYS A 731 -1.86 13.95 32.23
C LYS A 731 -2.24 12.50 31.89
N ARG A 732 -2.07 12.08 30.64
CA ARG A 732 -2.31 10.69 30.23
C ARG A 732 -1.35 9.69 30.88
N PHE A 733 -0.19 10.16 31.34
CA PHE A 733 0.83 9.32 31.98
C PHE A 733 0.83 9.42 33.51
N GLU A 734 0.11 10.37 34.11
CA GLU A 734 -0.02 10.52 35.57
C GLU A 734 -0.27 9.19 36.32
N PRO A 735 -1.14 8.27 35.84
CA PRO A 735 -1.36 6.99 36.53
C PRO A 735 -0.12 6.09 36.67
N PHE A 736 0.95 6.38 35.91
CA PHE A 736 2.20 5.60 35.89
C PHE A 736 3.38 6.34 36.54
N LEU A 737 3.13 7.55 37.06
CA LEU A 737 4.15 8.34 37.76
C LEU A 737 4.10 8.04 39.26
N PRO A 738 5.20 8.29 40.01
CA PRO A 738 5.17 8.21 41.46
C PRO A 738 4.12 9.19 41.99
N GLN A 739 3.14 8.69 42.73
CA GLN A 739 2.18 9.57 43.41
C GLN A 739 2.86 10.18 44.64
N GLU A 740 2.63 11.48 44.89
CA GLU A 740 2.95 12.04 46.20
C GLU A 740 2.07 11.33 47.24
N PRO A 741 2.64 10.84 48.36
CA PRO A 741 1.83 10.25 49.42
C PRO A 741 0.80 11.28 49.87
N THR A 742 -0.47 10.89 49.88
CA THR A 742 -1.50 11.78 50.39
C THR A 742 -1.36 11.87 51.90
N LEU A 743 -1.88 12.95 52.51
CA LEU A 743 -1.96 13.09 53.97
C LEU A 743 -2.72 11.94 54.67
N PHE A 744 -3.38 11.06 53.91
CA PHE A 744 -4.09 9.87 54.38
C PHE A 744 -3.29 8.57 54.25
N ASP A 745 -2.11 8.61 53.62
CA ASP A 745 -1.19 7.47 53.46
C ASP A 745 -0.08 7.45 54.54
N LEU A 746 -0.13 8.36 55.52
CA LEU A 746 0.81 8.51 56.64
C LEU A 746 0.22 8.08 57.98
#